data_AF-A0A2T2YH24-F1
#
_entry.id   AF-A0A2T2YH24-F1
#
_cell.length_a   1.000
_cell.length_b   1.000
_cell.length_c   1.000
_cell.angle_alpha   90.00
_cell.angle_beta   90.00
_cell.angle_gamma   90.00
#
_symmetry.space_group_name_H-M   'P 1'
#
loop_
_entity.id
_entity.type
_entity.pdbx_description
1 polymer ?
#
loop_
_entity_poly.entity_id
_entity_poly.type
_entity_poly.pdbx_seq_one_letter_code
_entity_poly.pdbx_strand_id
1 'polypeptide(L)'
;MLKKILLLGLLSWGISRQVMAQAPDSIAQVVYLLGNTATTIIAPNHLRAFQQALQAEHHPFTIVHLGDIAANRGMGKRVNLGANRKIDQLLQLTKTRGNLYLVPGDKDWDNSGKEGLDDVRRLENYIKTHQTRAQVLFPGRGCPGPEVKDIGSNLRLIAINSQWWMHPYRKPAEPDTDCGVLSDSEFLEALEDAIENANGRQILIVGHHPILSNGYYGGHMSLKKHLFPFSDTRFKVLNWLPLPGLGSLYASYRQNVGVPRDMSNPGYQNFITNLNRVFQIHDQLIYAAAHDYSLQLNTLDSNYHIVSGSFSQKRFVAKNPASLFNQAINGYVKLTIYKNGKVTTTFYQFAKPGTTVAVAEQTLFQSACDPAPVKNIPVNKQVGPCVKPEVPEPVTTEEVTTNGNKATLIAGPQYAARGLKVKFFGHLYRKSWTQPVQVPLLYLSRTKEKLRPEKTGGGQTTSLRLKAADGRQFVFRSVDKDPIGTIPIELRNTIVTDVLRQITPTEQPYGALVVSSLLDSTDILHAQPKLFVLADDRALGPFRKNYQEMFGLLEERPGDARSEQPGFAGSTNVKNSFNLYQALYQDNNNRIDALGYGKARAFDIFIGDWGRQPDNWRWAGFQTDSQTVYRPIPRDRDHAFSRWDGIIPWLADRKWALPNIQNFDKELSGLRSLTWPARYLDRFLLISLNRQDWINLAQYLQQTFTDAVIDKAIAELPPEIAAQEGKEISATLKARRTRLPLVLQEYYEQLAQYVDIVGSNKNEYFKVERLPEAQVRVQIFKKIKKQTYRRVLPSSIGLSSGTKLKKFAYTA
;
A
#
# COMPACT_ATOMS: atom_id res chain seq x y z
N MET A 1 -81.80 -44.10 -3.30
CA MET A 1 -80.84 -43.29 -4.08
C MET A 1 -80.21 -42.28 -3.12
N LEU A 2 -79.21 -42.72 -2.34
CA LEU A 2 -77.76 -42.63 -2.62
C LEU A 2 -77.26 -41.16 -2.55
N LYS A 3 -76.33 -40.73 -1.69
CA LYS A 3 -75.68 -41.27 -0.49
C LYS A 3 -74.88 -40.08 0.08
N LYS A 4 -75.04 -39.80 1.37
CA LYS A 4 -74.06 -39.18 2.30
C LYS A 4 -73.64 -37.70 2.10
N ILE A 5 -74.34 -36.85 2.87
CA ILE A 5 -73.75 -35.75 3.64
C ILE A 5 -73.13 -36.39 4.89
N LEU A 6 -71.81 -36.34 5.09
CA LEU A 6 -71.17 -36.43 6.40
C LEU A 6 -69.64 -36.19 6.28
N LEU A 7 -69.13 -35.34 7.17
CA LEU A 7 -67.76 -35.29 7.71
C LEU A 7 -66.57 -35.22 6.73
N LEU A 8 -65.86 -34.08 6.76
CA LEU A 8 -64.41 -34.03 6.65
C LEU A 8 -63.86 -32.87 7.48
N GLY A 9 -63.81 -33.10 8.79
CA GLY A 9 -62.87 -32.45 9.68
C GLY A 9 -61.67 -33.37 9.91
N LEU A 10 -60.49 -32.76 10.06
CA LEU A 10 -59.18 -33.34 10.44
C LEU A 10 -58.39 -34.05 9.33
N LEU A 11 -57.35 -33.35 8.83
CA LEU A 11 -55.92 -33.75 8.89
C LEU A 11 -55.13 -33.08 7.74
N SER A 12 -54.42 -32.01 8.08
CA SER A 12 -53.08 -31.71 7.51
C SER A 12 -52.46 -30.51 8.23
N TRP A 13 -51.87 -30.79 9.40
CA TRP A 13 -50.77 -29.97 9.91
C TRP A 13 -49.54 -30.21 9.01
N GLY A 14 -49.52 -29.53 7.87
CA GLY A 14 -48.34 -29.40 7.02
C GLY A 14 -47.51 -28.22 7.51
N ILE A 15 -46.40 -28.52 8.18
CA ILE A 15 -45.35 -27.58 8.55
C ILE A 15 -44.95 -26.80 7.28
N SER A 16 -45.43 -25.57 7.18
CA SER A 16 -44.99 -24.63 6.15
C SER A 16 -43.59 -24.17 6.54
N ARG A 17 -42.56 -24.92 6.13
CA ARG A 17 -41.22 -24.36 6.02
C ARG A 17 -41.29 -23.24 4.99
N GLN A 18 -41.44 -22.00 5.46
CA GLN A 18 -41.12 -20.83 4.66
C GLN A 18 -39.65 -20.96 4.29
N VAL A 19 -39.38 -21.49 3.10
CA VAL A 19 -38.12 -21.27 2.42
C VAL A 19 -38.11 -19.76 2.15
N MET A 20 -37.39 -19.01 2.98
CA MET A 20 -37.05 -17.63 2.62
C MET A 20 -36.26 -17.69 1.32
N ALA A 21 -36.92 -17.35 0.22
CA ALA A 21 -36.26 -17.14 -1.06
C ALA A 21 -35.27 -15.97 -0.88
N GLN A 22 -33.96 -16.26 -0.89
CA GLN A 22 -32.92 -15.25 -0.99
C GLN A 22 -33.20 -14.39 -2.23
N ALA A 23 -33.22 -13.07 -2.07
CA ALA A 23 -33.24 -12.15 -3.20
C ALA A 23 -32.00 -12.43 -4.07
N PRO A 24 -32.12 -12.46 -5.41
CA PRO A 24 -30.99 -12.75 -6.29
C PRO A 24 -29.87 -11.73 -6.09
N ASP A 25 -28.63 -12.22 -5.97
CA ASP A 25 -27.42 -11.40 -5.82
C ASP A 25 -27.36 -10.34 -6.93
N SER A 26 -27.59 -9.06 -6.59
CA SER A 26 -27.59 -8.00 -7.61
C SER A 26 -26.16 -7.69 -8.10
N ILE A 27 -25.96 -7.75 -9.43
CA ILE A 27 -24.67 -7.44 -10.07
C ILE A 27 -24.40 -5.93 -10.00
N ALA A 28 -23.20 -5.56 -9.53
CA ALA A 28 -22.75 -4.17 -9.45
C ALA A 28 -22.01 -3.75 -10.73
N GLN A 29 -21.11 -4.60 -11.21
CA GLN A 29 -20.21 -4.29 -12.32
C GLN A 29 -19.71 -5.58 -13.01
N VAL A 30 -19.54 -5.51 -14.33
CA VAL A 30 -18.87 -6.55 -15.12
C VAL A 30 -17.55 -6.02 -15.67
N VAL A 31 -16.50 -6.84 -15.67
CA VAL A 31 -15.19 -6.49 -16.26
C VAL A 31 -14.76 -7.55 -17.26
N TYR A 32 -14.55 -7.13 -18.51
CA TYR A 32 -14.02 -7.97 -19.58
C TYR A 32 -12.51 -7.75 -19.71
N LEU A 33 -11.74 -8.83 -19.60
CA LEU A 33 -10.27 -8.83 -19.63
C LEU A 33 -9.79 -9.51 -20.92
N LEU A 34 -8.97 -8.82 -21.71
CA LEU A 34 -8.33 -9.34 -22.92
C LEU A 34 -6.94 -8.75 -23.11
N GLY A 35 -6.11 -9.30 -24.00
CA GLY A 35 -4.79 -8.75 -24.29
C GLY A 35 -4.12 -9.39 -25.50
N ASN A 36 -2.90 -8.92 -25.80
CA ASN A 36 -2.02 -9.45 -26.85
C ASN A 36 -2.61 -9.41 -28.27
N THR A 37 -3.12 -8.27 -28.70
CA THR A 37 -3.67 -8.07 -30.05
C THR A 37 -2.66 -7.48 -31.05
N ALA A 38 -1.47 -7.10 -30.60
CA ALA A 38 -0.42 -6.48 -31.42
C ALA A 38 0.15 -7.37 -32.54
N THR A 39 0.35 -8.66 -32.28
CA THR A 39 1.16 -9.53 -33.17
C THR A 39 0.40 -10.06 -34.38
N THR A 40 -0.79 -10.62 -34.17
CA THR A 40 -1.61 -11.22 -35.23
C THR A 40 -2.82 -10.35 -35.55
N ILE A 41 -3.42 -10.57 -36.72
CA ILE A 41 -4.69 -9.93 -37.06
C ILE A 41 -5.78 -10.60 -36.21
N ILE A 42 -6.62 -9.78 -35.55
CA ILE A 42 -7.77 -10.29 -34.82
C ILE A 42 -8.74 -10.89 -35.85
N ALA A 43 -9.06 -12.18 -35.70
CA ALA A 43 -9.97 -12.83 -36.62
C ALA A 43 -11.35 -12.13 -36.57
N PRO A 44 -11.96 -11.76 -37.72
CA PRO A 44 -13.21 -10.98 -37.74
C PRO A 44 -14.36 -11.63 -36.97
N ASN A 45 -14.42 -12.96 -36.95
CA ASN A 45 -15.40 -13.73 -36.19
C ASN A 45 -15.18 -13.63 -34.67
N HIS A 46 -13.93 -13.54 -34.18
CA HIS A 46 -13.67 -13.34 -32.75
C HIS A 46 -14.13 -11.95 -32.31
N LEU A 47 -13.80 -10.91 -33.09
CA LEU A 47 -14.21 -9.54 -32.79
C LEU A 47 -15.74 -9.42 -32.79
N ARG A 48 -16.42 -10.00 -33.78
CA ARG A 48 -17.89 -10.03 -33.86
C ARG A 48 -18.51 -10.77 -32.67
N ALA A 49 -17.97 -11.94 -32.31
CA ALA A 49 -18.44 -12.71 -31.16
C ALA A 49 -18.34 -11.90 -29.85
N PHE A 50 -17.22 -11.20 -29.66
CA PHE A 50 -17.03 -10.34 -28.50
C PHE A 50 -17.97 -9.13 -28.52
N GLN A 51 -18.16 -8.47 -29.67
CA GLN A 51 -19.13 -7.38 -29.82
C GLN A 51 -20.56 -7.82 -29.47
N GLN A 52 -20.97 -9.02 -29.88
CA GLN A 52 -22.26 -9.59 -29.52
C GLN A 52 -22.38 -9.84 -28.01
N ALA A 53 -21.33 -10.34 -27.36
CA ALA A 53 -21.33 -10.52 -25.91
C ALA A 53 -21.46 -9.17 -25.17
N LEU A 54 -20.81 -8.10 -25.66
CA LEU A 54 -20.94 -6.76 -25.11
C LEU A 54 -22.34 -6.15 -25.33
N GLN A 55 -22.96 -6.42 -26.48
CA GLN A 55 -24.32 -5.96 -26.78
C GLN A 55 -25.38 -6.66 -25.91
N ALA A 56 -25.15 -7.93 -25.56
CA ALA A 56 -26.00 -8.69 -24.66
C ALA A 56 -25.80 -8.33 -23.17
N GLU A 57 -24.80 -7.50 -22.84
CA GLU A 57 -24.50 -7.12 -21.46
C GLU A 57 -25.42 -5.99 -20.97
N HIS A 58 -26.39 -6.34 -20.14
CA HIS A 58 -27.36 -5.41 -19.58
C HIS A 58 -26.83 -4.65 -18.35
N HIS A 59 -25.75 -5.11 -17.70
CA HIS A 59 -25.14 -4.44 -16.55
C HIS A 59 -24.04 -3.45 -16.95
N PRO A 60 -23.71 -2.45 -16.10
CA PRO A 60 -22.53 -1.62 -16.32
C PRO A 60 -21.29 -2.51 -16.52
N PHE A 61 -20.49 -2.18 -17.53
CA PHE A 61 -19.30 -2.97 -17.84
C PHE A 61 -18.08 -2.11 -18.15
N THR A 62 -16.92 -2.72 -17.91
CA THR A 62 -15.60 -2.16 -18.25
C THR A 62 -14.81 -3.17 -19.06
N ILE A 63 -14.12 -2.72 -20.09
CA ILE A 63 -13.17 -3.51 -20.86
C ILE A 63 -11.76 -3.07 -20.44
N VAL A 64 -10.91 -4.03 -20.07
CA VAL A 64 -9.50 -3.78 -19.82
C VAL A 64 -8.67 -4.59 -20.80
N HIS A 65 -7.90 -3.91 -21.63
CA HIS A 65 -6.90 -4.52 -22.51
C HIS A 65 -5.54 -4.54 -21.80
N LEU A 66 -5.03 -5.73 -21.51
CA LEU A 66 -3.89 -5.99 -20.63
C LEU A 66 -2.53 -5.94 -21.37
N GLY A 67 -2.32 -4.97 -22.25
CA GLY A 67 -1.05 -4.80 -22.99
C GLY A 67 -0.98 -5.47 -24.35
N ASP A 68 0.04 -5.04 -25.11
CA ASP A 68 0.32 -5.42 -26.49
C ASP A 68 -0.85 -5.10 -27.41
N ILE A 69 -1.08 -3.80 -27.61
CA ILE A 69 -2.34 -3.27 -28.13
C ILE A 69 -2.39 -3.32 -29.66
N ALA A 70 -1.39 -2.78 -30.34
CA ALA A 70 -1.58 -2.46 -31.77
C ALA A 70 -0.49 -2.99 -32.69
N ALA A 71 0.77 -2.87 -32.29
CA ALA A 71 1.91 -3.14 -33.14
C ALA A 71 2.96 -4.02 -32.45
N ASN A 72 3.69 -4.81 -33.22
CA ASN A 72 4.69 -5.73 -32.68
C ASN A 72 5.99 -5.05 -32.22
N ARG A 73 6.22 -3.79 -32.59
CA ARG A 73 7.42 -2.97 -32.30
C ARG A 73 7.05 -1.49 -32.16
N GLY A 74 6.22 -1.17 -31.17
CA GLY A 74 5.75 0.20 -30.93
C GLY A 74 4.98 0.81 -32.11
N MET A 75 4.60 2.08 -31.98
CA MET A 75 3.95 2.82 -33.07
C MET A 75 4.94 3.23 -34.16
N GLY A 76 6.23 3.35 -33.82
CA GLY A 76 7.29 3.86 -34.68
C GLY A 76 7.09 5.34 -35.04
N LYS A 77 8.09 5.91 -35.73
CA LYS A 77 8.02 7.31 -36.22
C LYS A 77 7.16 7.48 -37.47
N ARG A 78 6.98 6.41 -38.25
CA ARG A 78 6.19 6.41 -39.49
C ARG A 78 4.79 5.88 -39.22
N VAL A 79 3.79 6.43 -39.91
CA VAL A 79 2.40 5.99 -39.79
C VAL A 79 2.29 4.51 -40.11
N ASN A 80 1.68 3.76 -39.19
CA ASN A 80 1.38 2.34 -39.34
C ASN A 80 -0.13 2.13 -39.46
N LEU A 81 -0.65 2.09 -40.69
CA LEU A 81 -2.09 1.95 -40.95
C LEU A 81 -2.70 0.68 -40.34
N GLY A 82 -1.94 -0.40 -40.23
CA GLY A 82 -2.41 -1.65 -39.62
C GLY A 82 -2.59 -1.52 -38.11
N ALA A 83 -1.63 -0.86 -37.43
CA ALA A 83 -1.73 -0.57 -36.00
C ALA A 83 -2.88 0.39 -35.70
N ASN A 84 -3.00 1.46 -36.48
CA ASN A 84 -4.09 2.44 -36.39
C ASN A 84 -5.46 1.77 -36.47
N ARG A 85 -5.70 0.94 -37.50
CA ARG A 85 -6.96 0.20 -37.65
C ARG A 85 -7.30 -0.69 -36.46
N LYS A 86 -6.31 -1.35 -35.85
CA LYS A 86 -6.53 -2.17 -34.65
C LYS A 86 -6.93 -1.33 -33.45
N ILE A 87 -6.25 -0.19 -33.24
CA ILE A 87 -6.62 0.75 -32.17
C ILE A 87 -8.05 1.23 -32.38
N ASP A 88 -8.40 1.67 -33.60
CA ASP A 88 -9.74 2.16 -33.93
C ASP A 88 -10.80 1.08 -33.67
N GLN A 89 -10.54 -0.18 -34.03
CA GLN A 89 -11.43 -1.31 -33.74
C GLN A 89 -11.66 -1.51 -32.24
N LEU A 90 -10.62 -1.38 -31.41
CA LEU A 90 -10.73 -1.48 -29.96
C LEU A 90 -11.49 -0.27 -29.36
N LEU A 91 -11.20 0.94 -29.82
CA LEU A 91 -11.89 2.16 -29.38
C LEU A 91 -13.40 2.13 -29.69
N GLN A 92 -13.79 1.49 -30.80
CA GLN A 92 -15.19 1.33 -31.19
C GLN A 92 -15.99 0.43 -30.23
N LEU A 93 -15.36 -0.49 -29.49
CA LEU A 93 -16.04 -1.45 -28.61
C LEU A 93 -16.88 -0.78 -27.52
N THR A 94 -16.51 0.43 -27.11
CA THR A 94 -17.20 1.16 -26.03
C THR A 94 -17.80 2.49 -26.47
N LYS A 95 -17.85 2.76 -27.79
CA LYS A 95 -18.29 4.06 -28.34
C LYS A 95 -19.66 4.48 -27.80
N THR A 96 -20.57 3.52 -27.61
CA THR A 96 -21.95 3.76 -27.15
C THR A 96 -22.17 3.52 -25.65
N ARG A 97 -21.45 2.56 -25.04
CA ARG A 97 -21.63 2.15 -23.62
C ARG A 97 -20.34 1.54 -23.06
N GLY A 98 -20.21 1.59 -21.74
CA GLY A 98 -19.12 0.95 -21.00
C GLY A 98 -17.82 1.75 -21.03
N ASN A 99 -16.89 1.37 -20.16
CA ASN A 99 -15.57 1.99 -20.06
C ASN A 99 -14.51 1.14 -20.77
N LEU A 100 -13.46 1.77 -21.31
CA LEU A 100 -12.31 1.09 -21.90
C LEU A 100 -11.02 1.62 -21.28
N TYR A 101 -10.20 0.71 -20.78
CA TYR A 101 -8.84 1.00 -20.31
C TYR A 101 -7.84 0.11 -21.05
N LEU A 102 -6.78 0.73 -21.55
CA LEU A 102 -5.69 0.08 -22.27
C LEU A 102 -4.43 0.19 -21.42
N VAL A 103 -3.95 -0.93 -20.92
CA VAL A 103 -2.67 -1.04 -20.20
C VAL A 103 -1.57 -1.27 -21.25
N PRO A 104 -0.40 -0.61 -21.19
CA PRO A 104 0.70 -0.86 -22.13
C PRO A 104 1.45 -2.16 -21.81
N GLY A 105 1.87 -2.90 -22.85
CA GLY A 105 2.69 -4.12 -22.78
C GLY A 105 4.10 -3.97 -23.33
N ASP A 106 4.84 -5.07 -23.44
CA ASP A 106 6.24 -5.03 -23.87
C ASP A 106 6.39 -4.53 -25.31
N LYS A 107 5.45 -4.90 -26.19
CA LYS A 107 5.47 -4.47 -27.60
C LYS A 107 5.12 -3.01 -27.78
N ASP A 108 4.28 -2.45 -26.90
CA ASP A 108 3.94 -1.03 -26.93
C ASP A 108 5.14 -0.14 -26.54
N TRP A 109 6.08 -0.69 -25.76
CA TRP A 109 7.38 -0.11 -25.41
C TRP A 109 8.51 -0.51 -26.37
N ASP A 110 8.20 -0.77 -27.64
CA ASP A 110 9.15 -1.25 -28.65
C ASP A 110 9.97 -2.47 -28.20
N ASN A 111 9.35 -3.40 -27.45
CA ASN A 111 10.02 -4.58 -26.88
C ASN A 111 11.27 -4.21 -26.06
N SER A 112 11.18 -3.14 -25.27
CA SER A 112 12.30 -2.55 -24.56
C SER A 112 13.38 -1.93 -25.45
N GLY A 113 13.02 -1.41 -26.63
CA GLY A 113 13.92 -0.65 -27.49
C GLY A 113 14.24 0.75 -26.95
N LYS A 114 15.27 1.41 -27.48
CA LYS A 114 15.70 2.76 -27.01
C LYS A 114 14.61 3.83 -27.14
N GLU A 115 13.66 3.66 -28.07
CA GLU A 115 12.53 4.56 -28.29
C GLU A 115 11.27 4.16 -27.50
N GLY A 116 11.33 3.17 -26.61
CA GLY A 116 10.15 2.60 -25.97
C GLY A 116 9.25 3.62 -25.26
N LEU A 117 9.83 4.57 -24.52
CA LEU A 117 9.07 5.67 -23.89
C LEU A 117 8.38 6.57 -24.94
N ASP A 118 9.07 6.86 -26.04
CA ASP A 118 8.51 7.70 -27.11
C ASP A 118 7.40 6.96 -27.86
N ASP A 119 7.50 5.64 -28.01
CA ASP A 119 6.45 4.80 -28.61
C ASP A 119 5.18 4.75 -27.79
N VAL A 120 5.29 4.62 -26.47
CA VAL A 120 4.13 4.68 -25.58
C VAL A 120 3.48 6.06 -25.63
N ARG A 121 4.27 7.14 -25.69
CA ARG A 121 3.73 8.51 -25.86
C ARG A 121 3.06 8.70 -27.23
N ARG A 122 3.61 8.12 -28.30
CA ARG A 122 2.98 8.12 -29.64
C ARG A 122 1.65 7.37 -29.64
N LEU A 123 1.60 6.21 -28.99
CA LEU A 123 0.37 5.44 -28.81
C LEU A 123 -0.68 6.26 -28.04
N GLU A 124 -0.30 6.88 -26.94
CA GLU A 124 -1.17 7.74 -26.15
C GLU A 124 -1.73 8.91 -26.97
N ASN A 125 -0.88 9.59 -27.74
CA ASN A 125 -1.28 10.70 -28.61
C ASN A 125 -2.25 10.25 -29.70
N TYR A 126 -2.02 9.08 -30.31
CA TYR A 126 -2.94 8.52 -31.29
C TYR A 126 -4.32 8.25 -30.65
N ILE A 127 -4.35 7.63 -29.47
CA ILE A 127 -5.61 7.36 -28.75
C ILE A 127 -6.35 8.66 -28.41
N LYS A 128 -5.65 9.68 -27.88
CA LYS A 128 -6.23 10.98 -27.51
C LYS A 128 -6.85 11.72 -28.70
N THR A 129 -6.29 11.57 -29.90
CA THR A 129 -6.80 12.24 -31.10
C THR A 129 -8.03 11.54 -31.69
N HIS A 130 -8.27 10.26 -31.37
CA HIS A 130 -9.35 9.44 -31.93
C HIS A 130 -10.45 9.10 -30.92
N GLN A 131 -10.37 9.59 -29.69
CA GLN A 131 -11.37 9.37 -28.64
C GLN A 131 -11.52 10.63 -27.78
N THR A 132 -12.77 11.04 -27.53
CA THR A 132 -13.08 12.22 -26.70
C THR A 132 -13.12 11.93 -25.20
N ARG A 133 -13.19 10.65 -24.81
CA ARG A 133 -13.14 10.22 -23.41
C ARG A 133 -11.72 10.34 -22.86
N ALA A 134 -11.59 11.02 -21.72
CA ALA A 134 -10.30 11.16 -21.04
C ALA A 134 -9.79 9.81 -20.49
N GLN A 135 -8.46 9.64 -20.51
CA GLN A 135 -7.70 8.57 -19.81
C GLN A 135 -8.04 7.13 -20.24
N VAL A 136 -7.95 6.85 -21.55
CA VAL A 136 -8.07 5.48 -22.08
C VAL A 136 -6.78 4.67 -21.92
N LEU A 137 -5.60 5.25 -22.18
CA LEU A 137 -4.33 4.60 -21.87
C LEU A 137 -4.04 4.77 -20.36
N PHE A 138 -3.86 3.66 -19.65
CA PHE A 138 -3.92 3.61 -18.19
C PHE A 138 -2.95 2.51 -17.67
N PRO A 139 -1.75 2.84 -17.15
CA PRO A 139 -1.27 4.19 -16.88
C PRO A 139 -0.84 4.99 -18.13
N GLY A 140 -1.04 6.31 -18.10
CA GLY A 140 -0.62 7.21 -19.17
C GLY A 140 0.85 7.65 -19.10
N ARG A 141 1.34 8.35 -20.14
CA ARG A 141 2.64 9.06 -20.22
C ARG A 141 3.90 8.19 -20.07
N GLY A 142 3.74 6.88 -20.05
CA GLY A 142 4.81 5.93 -19.71
C GLY A 142 5.09 5.83 -18.21
N CYS A 143 4.24 6.41 -17.36
CA CYS A 143 4.39 6.34 -15.91
C CYS A 143 4.31 4.90 -15.39
N PRO A 144 5.01 4.57 -14.28
CA PRO A 144 4.98 3.23 -13.69
C PRO A 144 3.58 2.83 -13.16
N GLY A 145 2.74 3.80 -12.81
CA GLY A 145 1.59 3.58 -11.92
C GLY A 145 2.03 3.61 -10.45
N PRO A 146 1.21 3.14 -9.51
CA PRO A 146 -0.17 2.72 -9.70
C PRO A 146 -1.07 3.89 -10.09
N GLU A 147 -1.81 3.76 -11.20
CA GLU A 147 -2.88 4.70 -11.52
C GLU A 147 -4.21 4.10 -11.04
N VAL A 148 -5.02 4.89 -10.32
CA VAL A 148 -6.21 4.40 -9.62
C VAL A 148 -7.48 4.96 -10.26
N LYS A 149 -8.47 4.08 -10.48
CA LYS A 149 -9.79 4.46 -10.94
C LYS A 149 -10.87 3.70 -10.15
N ASP A 150 -11.68 4.45 -9.41
CA ASP A 150 -12.87 3.90 -8.77
C ASP A 150 -14.02 3.84 -9.77
N ILE A 151 -14.57 2.65 -9.96
CA ILE A 151 -15.69 2.37 -10.87
C ILE A 151 -16.91 2.05 -10.02
N GLY A 152 -17.74 3.08 -9.82
CA GLY A 152 -18.86 3.02 -8.90
C GLY A 152 -18.44 2.82 -7.44
N SER A 153 -19.32 2.21 -6.65
CA SER A 153 -19.13 1.95 -5.22
C SER A 153 -18.48 0.60 -4.89
N ASN A 154 -18.25 -0.27 -5.89
CA ASN A 154 -17.91 -1.68 -5.65
C ASN A 154 -16.58 -2.13 -6.26
N LEU A 155 -15.97 -1.37 -7.18
CA LEU A 155 -14.74 -1.77 -7.85
C LEU A 155 -13.71 -0.63 -7.84
N ARG A 156 -12.49 -0.94 -7.41
CA ARG A 156 -11.29 -0.13 -7.61
C ARG A 156 -10.39 -0.82 -8.62
N LEU A 157 -10.17 -0.17 -9.75
CA LEU A 157 -9.21 -0.59 -10.77
C LEU A 157 -7.87 0.11 -10.51
N ILE A 158 -6.78 -0.65 -10.39
CA ILE A 158 -5.42 -0.13 -10.21
C ILE A 158 -4.58 -0.62 -11.37
N ALA A 159 -4.07 0.26 -12.23
CA ALA A 159 -3.21 -0.15 -13.33
C ALA A 159 -1.74 0.11 -13.06
N ILE A 160 -0.92 -0.85 -13.47
CA ILE A 160 0.53 -0.86 -13.30
C ILE A 160 1.16 -1.03 -14.68
N ASN A 161 2.07 -0.12 -15.01
CA ASN A 161 2.89 -0.24 -16.21
C ASN A 161 4.07 -1.18 -15.93
N SER A 162 3.77 -2.48 -15.89
CA SER A 162 4.76 -3.51 -15.57
C SER A 162 6.04 -3.40 -16.43
N GLN A 163 5.92 -3.04 -17.72
CA GLN A 163 7.07 -2.90 -18.61
C GLN A 163 8.06 -1.80 -18.18
N TRP A 164 7.63 -0.79 -17.44
CA TRP A 164 8.53 0.22 -16.87
C TRP A 164 9.65 -0.41 -16.02
N TRP A 165 9.36 -1.50 -15.30
CA TRP A 165 10.31 -2.20 -14.43
C TRP A 165 11.42 -2.90 -15.23
N MET A 166 11.05 -3.53 -16.34
CA MET A 166 11.95 -4.32 -17.19
C MET A 166 12.64 -3.48 -18.28
N HIS A 167 12.26 -2.20 -18.44
CA HIS A 167 12.82 -1.34 -19.48
C HIS A 167 14.25 -0.87 -19.11
N PRO A 168 15.28 -1.16 -19.93
CA PRO A 168 16.67 -0.83 -19.59
C PRO A 168 17.10 0.57 -20.04
N TYR A 169 16.28 1.26 -20.84
CA TYR A 169 16.60 2.58 -21.38
C TYR A 169 15.84 3.70 -20.66
N ARG A 170 15.72 4.86 -21.31
CA ARG A 170 15.12 6.06 -20.74
C ARG A 170 13.68 5.80 -20.29
N LYS A 171 13.42 6.09 -19.01
CA LYS A 171 12.11 6.09 -18.37
C LYS A 171 11.67 7.54 -18.09
N PRO A 172 10.41 7.79 -17.73
CA PRO A 172 10.01 9.09 -17.22
C PRO A 172 10.88 9.46 -15.99
N ALA A 173 11.46 10.65 -16.00
CA ALA A 173 12.27 11.21 -14.93
C ALA A 173 12.03 12.73 -14.88
N GLU A 174 12.14 13.33 -13.70
CA GLU A 174 12.06 14.78 -13.52
C GLU A 174 13.20 15.49 -14.28
N PRO A 175 12.96 16.67 -14.89
CA PRO A 175 11.71 17.45 -14.89
C PRO A 175 10.74 17.10 -16.03
N ASP A 176 11.10 16.20 -16.95
CA ASP A 176 10.37 15.94 -18.20
C ASP A 176 9.13 15.04 -18.03
N THR A 177 8.59 14.98 -16.81
CA THR A 177 7.45 14.13 -16.48
C THR A 177 6.62 14.65 -15.31
N ASP A 178 5.31 14.48 -15.43
CA ASP A 178 4.33 14.66 -14.35
C ASP A 178 3.95 13.32 -13.70
N CYS A 179 4.80 12.29 -13.84
CA CYS A 179 4.55 11.02 -13.18
C CYS A 179 4.58 11.23 -11.68
N GLY A 180 3.52 10.77 -11.02
CA GLY A 180 3.39 10.88 -9.58
C GLY A 180 4.41 10.03 -8.84
N VAL A 181 5.07 9.06 -9.46
CA VAL A 181 6.00 8.08 -8.86
C VAL A 181 7.16 7.87 -9.83
N LEU A 182 8.41 7.84 -9.33
CA LEU A 182 9.62 7.75 -10.15
C LEU A 182 10.61 6.67 -9.70
N SER A 183 10.45 6.12 -8.49
CA SER A 183 11.30 5.04 -7.97
C SER A 183 10.51 3.80 -7.55
N ASP A 184 11.21 2.67 -7.44
CA ASP A 184 10.65 1.39 -7.01
C ASP A 184 10.01 1.49 -5.61
N SER A 185 10.64 2.21 -4.66
CA SER A 185 10.13 2.39 -3.30
C SER A 185 8.86 3.26 -3.26
N GLU A 186 8.85 4.36 -4.00
CA GLU A 186 7.66 5.23 -4.12
C GLU A 186 6.49 4.50 -4.76
N PHE A 187 6.77 3.62 -5.73
CA PHE A 187 5.75 2.80 -6.36
C PHE A 187 5.10 1.86 -5.36
N LEU A 188 5.90 1.19 -4.52
CA LEU A 188 5.38 0.24 -3.55
C LEU A 188 4.53 0.93 -2.50
N GLU A 189 4.99 2.06 -1.96
CA GLU A 189 4.21 2.88 -1.02
C GLU A 189 2.89 3.36 -1.66
N ALA A 190 2.94 3.86 -2.89
CA ALA A 190 1.74 4.31 -3.60
C ALA A 190 0.78 3.14 -3.90
N LEU A 191 1.29 1.93 -4.15
CA LEU A 191 0.47 0.75 -4.43
C LEU A 191 -0.20 0.25 -3.16
N GLU A 192 0.53 0.20 -2.05
CA GLU A 192 -0.02 -0.07 -0.72
C GLU A 192 -1.11 0.94 -0.39
N ASP A 193 -0.85 2.25 -0.54
CA ASP A 193 -1.86 3.29 -0.30
C ASP A 193 -3.09 3.12 -1.22
N ALA A 194 -2.91 2.78 -2.50
CA ALA A 194 -4.00 2.54 -3.45
C ALA A 194 -4.87 1.35 -3.03
N ILE A 195 -4.26 0.27 -2.54
CA ILE A 195 -4.93 -0.92 -2.02
C ILE A 195 -5.64 -0.60 -0.71
N GLU A 196 -4.96 0.05 0.22
CA GLU A 196 -5.44 0.38 1.55
C GLU A 196 -6.65 1.32 1.51
N ASN A 197 -6.66 2.29 0.60
CA ASN A 197 -7.70 3.31 0.50
C ASN A 197 -8.87 2.92 -0.41
N ALA A 198 -9.06 1.63 -0.73
CA ALA A 198 -10.13 1.14 -1.59
C ALA A 198 -11.56 1.41 -1.05
N ASN A 199 -11.70 1.65 0.26
CA ASN A 199 -12.92 2.12 0.91
C ASN A 199 -14.16 1.29 0.57
N GLY A 200 -14.14 -0.02 0.84
CA GLY A 200 -15.33 -0.86 0.60
C GLY A 200 -15.42 -1.50 -0.79
N ARG A 201 -14.42 -1.29 -1.66
CA ARG A 201 -14.42 -1.77 -3.05
C ARG A 201 -13.59 -3.03 -3.23
N GLN A 202 -14.05 -3.94 -4.09
CA GLN A 202 -13.20 -5.00 -4.63
C GLN A 202 -12.03 -4.37 -5.39
N ILE A 203 -10.83 -4.88 -5.16
CA ILE A 203 -9.61 -4.39 -5.80
C ILE A 203 -9.27 -5.30 -6.99
N LEU A 204 -9.14 -4.69 -8.17
CA LEU A 204 -8.64 -5.34 -9.38
C LEU A 204 -7.39 -4.59 -9.83
N ILE A 205 -6.25 -5.25 -9.71
CA ILE A 205 -4.96 -4.75 -10.16
C ILE A 205 -4.70 -5.29 -11.56
N VAL A 206 -4.31 -4.44 -12.50
CA VAL A 206 -4.09 -4.81 -13.90
C VAL A 206 -2.70 -4.42 -14.37
N GLY A 207 -2.04 -5.34 -15.06
CA GLY A 207 -0.72 -5.15 -15.66
C GLY A 207 -0.61 -5.94 -16.96
N HIS A 208 0.54 -5.85 -17.63
CA HIS A 208 0.80 -6.71 -18.79
C HIS A 208 1.47 -8.02 -18.38
N HIS A 209 2.50 -7.94 -17.54
CA HIS A 209 3.33 -9.08 -17.15
C HIS A 209 2.73 -9.85 -15.95
N PRO A 210 2.41 -11.15 -16.09
CA PRO A 210 1.91 -11.96 -14.98
C PRO A 210 3.00 -12.19 -13.92
N ILE A 211 2.64 -12.25 -12.63
CA ILE A 211 3.58 -12.66 -11.58
C ILE A 211 3.54 -14.15 -11.27
N LEU A 212 2.54 -14.85 -11.81
CA LEU A 212 2.40 -16.31 -11.80
C LEU A 212 1.88 -16.75 -13.17
N SER A 213 2.59 -17.65 -13.84
CA SER A 213 2.14 -18.23 -15.11
C SER A 213 2.64 -19.65 -15.30
N ASN A 214 1.76 -20.52 -15.79
CA ASN A 214 2.10 -21.86 -16.28
C ASN A 214 2.35 -21.87 -17.80
N GLY A 215 2.47 -20.69 -18.40
CA GLY A 215 2.63 -20.48 -19.83
C GLY A 215 4.08 -20.54 -20.29
N TYR A 216 4.30 -20.22 -21.56
CA TYR A 216 5.62 -20.30 -22.16
C TYR A 216 6.62 -19.30 -21.57
N TYR A 217 6.19 -18.06 -21.32
CA TYR A 217 7.05 -17.05 -20.70
C TYR A 217 7.25 -17.27 -19.20
N GLY A 218 6.42 -18.13 -18.59
CA GLY A 218 6.67 -18.72 -17.26
C GLY A 218 7.69 -19.86 -17.25
N GLY A 219 8.28 -20.22 -18.40
CA GLY A 219 9.28 -21.29 -18.50
C GLY A 219 8.70 -22.67 -18.82
N HIS A 220 7.41 -22.80 -19.08
CA HIS A 220 6.78 -24.09 -19.38
C HIS A 220 6.65 -24.34 -20.88
N MET A 221 7.18 -25.47 -21.37
CA MET A 221 7.15 -25.83 -22.79
C MET A 221 6.45 -27.17 -23.03
N SER A 222 5.94 -27.35 -24.26
CA SER A 222 5.32 -28.62 -24.67
C SER A 222 6.37 -29.70 -24.85
N LEU A 223 6.01 -30.98 -24.66
CA LEU A 223 6.91 -32.10 -24.94
C LEU A 223 7.46 -32.06 -26.38
N LYS A 224 6.64 -31.60 -27.34
CA LYS A 224 7.07 -31.38 -28.71
C LYS A 224 8.25 -30.41 -28.81
N LYS A 225 8.31 -29.37 -27.98
CA LYS A 225 9.43 -28.43 -27.95
C LYS A 225 10.69 -28.99 -27.31
N HIS A 226 10.54 -29.88 -26.32
CA HIS A 226 11.68 -30.62 -25.78
C HIS A 226 12.30 -31.54 -26.84
N LEU A 227 11.48 -32.23 -27.64
CA LEU A 227 11.94 -33.15 -28.68
C LEU A 227 12.37 -32.44 -29.98
N PHE A 228 11.69 -31.35 -30.37
CA PHE A 228 11.87 -30.63 -31.63
C PHE A 228 11.99 -29.12 -31.34
N PRO A 229 13.17 -28.60 -30.95
CA PRO A 229 13.34 -27.21 -30.56
C PRO A 229 12.88 -26.21 -31.64
N PHE A 230 13.08 -26.57 -32.91
CA PHE A 230 12.76 -25.74 -34.06
C PHE A 230 11.33 -25.89 -34.58
N SER A 231 10.43 -26.59 -33.87
CA SER A 231 9.06 -26.89 -34.34
C SER A 231 8.20 -25.71 -34.80
N ASP A 232 8.61 -24.48 -34.47
CA ASP A 232 7.84 -23.24 -34.69
C ASP A 232 8.65 -22.22 -35.52
N THR A 233 9.69 -22.67 -36.24
CA THR A 233 10.51 -21.79 -37.08
C THR A 233 9.86 -21.55 -38.45
N ARG A 234 10.28 -20.46 -39.12
CA ARG A 234 9.83 -20.16 -40.50
C ARG A 234 10.39 -21.15 -41.53
N PHE A 235 11.54 -21.76 -41.24
CA PHE A 235 12.18 -22.76 -42.11
C PHE A 235 11.55 -24.11 -41.85
N LYS A 236 10.48 -24.42 -42.60
CA LYS A 236 9.68 -25.62 -42.39
C LYS A 236 10.55 -26.87 -42.21
N VAL A 237 11.59 -27.08 -43.04
CA VAL A 237 12.52 -28.23 -42.99
C VAL A 237 13.09 -28.53 -41.59
N LEU A 238 13.28 -27.53 -40.75
CA LEU A 238 13.85 -27.69 -39.41
C LEU A 238 12.81 -28.11 -38.36
N ASN A 239 11.51 -28.00 -38.66
CA ASN A 239 10.43 -28.23 -37.69
C ASN A 239 10.30 -29.68 -37.22
N TRP A 240 10.87 -30.63 -37.97
CA TRP A 240 10.79 -32.08 -37.71
C TRP A 240 12.13 -32.68 -37.26
N LEU A 241 13.16 -31.86 -37.07
CA LEU A 241 14.48 -32.33 -36.64
C LEU A 241 14.47 -32.66 -35.13
N PRO A 242 14.56 -33.94 -34.72
CA PRO A 242 14.48 -34.32 -33.31
C PRO A 242 15.82 -34.06 -32.63
N LEU A 243 15.86 -33.07 -31.75
CA LEU A 243 17.05 -32.70 -30.97
C LEU A 243 16.68 -32.60 -29.47
N PRO A 244 16.36 -33.73 -28.82
CA PRO A 244 15.85 -33.76 -27.46
C PRO A 244 16.78 -33.12 -26.41
N GLY A 245 18.09 -33.28 -26.59
CA GLY A 245 19.11 -32.64 -25.75
C GLY A 245 19.08 -31.11 -25.87
N LEU A 246 19.14 -30.59 -27.10
CA LEU A 246 19.12 -29.14 -27.36
C LEU A 246 17.76 -28.51 -27.00
N GLY A 247 16.65 -29.19 -27.25
CA GLY A 247 15.32 -28.72 -26.87
C GLY A 247 15.12 -28.66 -25.36
N SER A 248 15.63 -29.64 -24.62
CA SER A 248 15.59 -29.63 -23.15
C SER A 248 16.54 -28.60 -22.55
N LEU A 249 17.73 -28.40 -23.13
CA LEU A 249 18.63 -27.30 -22.76
C LEU A 249 17.99 -25.93 -23.00
N TYR A 250 17.32 -25.75 -24.15
CA TYR A 250 16.60 -24.50 -24.45
C TYR A 250 15.44 -24.25 -23.49
N ALA A 251 14.63 -25.26 -23.19
CA ALA A 251 13.55 -25.16 -22.21
C ALA A 251 14.10 -24.83 -20.82
N SER A 252 15.17 -25.52 -20.38
CA SER A 252 15.84 -25.26 -19.11
C SER A 252 16.45 -23.86 -19.04
N TYR A 253 17.10 -23.38 -20.11
CA TYR A 253 17.61 -22.02 -20.19
C TYR A 253 16.49 -21.00 -19.98
N ARG A 254 15.35 -21.16 -20.66
CA ARG A 254 14.18 -20.27 -20.53
C ARG A 254 13.57 -20.33 -19.14
N GLN A 255 13.55 -21.50 -18.50
CA GLN A 255 13.00 -21.68 -17.17
C GLN A 255 13.89 -21.09 -16.06
N ASN A 256 15.22 -21.14 -16.19
CA ASN A 256 16.15 -20.80 -15.11
C ASN A 256 16.94 -19.50 -15.33
N VAL A 257 17.16 -19.07 -16.57
CA VAL A 257 17.95 -17.87 -16.92
C VAL A 257 17.10 -16.85 -17.67
N GLY A 258 16.42 -17.31 -18.72
CA GLY A 258 15.48 -16.51 -19.48
C GLY A 258 16.10 -15.45 -20.39
N VAL A 259 15.27 -14.92 -21.28
CA VAL A 259 15.51 -13.66 -22.01
C VAL A 259 14.66 -12.56 -21.34
N PRO A 260 14.76 -11.28 -21.73
CA PRO A 260 14.02 -10.19 -21.07
C PRO A 260 12.48 -10.33 -20.97
N ARG A 261 11.88 -11.25 -21.74
CA ARG A 261 10.43 -11.57 -21.68
C ARG A 261 10.09 -12.75 -20.76
N ASP A 262 11.08 -13.49 -20.30
CA ASP A 262 10.84 -14.62 -19.41
C ASP A 262 10.75 -14.15 -17.97
N MET A 263 9.87 -14.80 -17.22
CA MET A 263 9.76 -14.57 -15.78
C MET A 263 11.09 -14.83 -15.06
N SER A 264 11.95 -15.73 -15.56
CA SER A 264 13.28 -16.02 -14.99
C SER A 264 14.30 -14.89 -15.14
N ASN A 265 14.02 -13.88 -15.97
CA ASN A 265 14.93 -12.75 -16.15
C ASN A 265 15.07 -11.91 -14.86
N PRO A 266 16.27 -11.43 -14.49
CA PRO A 266 16.47 -10.65 -13.27
C PRO A 266 15.58 -9.40 -13.13
N GLY A 267 15.34 -8.65 -14.22
CA GLY A 267 14.47 -7.46 -14.18
C GLY A 267 13.01 -7.81 -13.93
N TYR A 268 12.56 -8.94 -14.47
CA TYR A 268 11.21 -9.46 -14.22
C TYR A 268 11.12 -10.04 -12.80
N GLN A 269 12.12 -10.79 -12.34
CA GLN A 269 12.18 -11.28 -10.95
C GLN A 269 12.13 -10.14 -9.93
N ASN A 270 12.79 -9.00 -10.20
CA ASN A 270 12.68 -7.82 -9.36
C ASN A 270 11.22 -7.30 -9.28
N PHE A 271 10.53 -7.21 -10.43
CA PHE A 271 9.10 -6.86 -10.47
C PHE A 271 8.22 -7.85 -9.69
N ILE A 272 8.41 -9.15 -9.91
CA ILE A 272 7.66 -10.22 -9.22
C ILE A 272 7.87 -10.13 -7.70
N THR A 273 9.12 -10.00 -7.27
CA THR A 273 9.49 -9.94 -5.85
C THR A 273 8.86 -8.74 -5.16
N ASN A 274 8.95 -7.56 -5.77
CA ASN A 274 8.40 -6.32 -5.21
C ASN A 274 6.86 -6.34 -5.16
N LEU A 275 6.17 -6.82 -6.20
CA LEU A 275 4.71 -6.96 -6.15
C LEU A 275 4.26 -8.02 -5.13
N ASN A 276 4.96 -9.16 -5.05
CA ASN A 276 4.65 -10.20 -4.07
C ASN A 276 4.81 -9.69 -2.64
N ARG A 277 5.76 -8.81 -2.36
CA ARG A 277 5.92 -8.18 -1.03
C ARG A 277 4.64 -7.47 -0.58
N VAL A 278 4.02 -6.72 -1.48
CA VAL A 278 2.75 -6.01 -1.23
C VAL A 278 1.58 -6.99 -1.17
N PHE A 279 1.55 -7.99 -2.06
CA PHE A 279 0.42 -8.93 -2.12
C PHE A 279 0.42 -9.94 -0.97
N GLN A 280 1.56 -10.22 -0.35
CA GLN A 280 1.63 -11.12 0.81
C GLN A 280 1.04 -10.49 2.08
N ILE A 281 1.07 -9.17 2.21
CA ILE A 281 0.53 -8.44 3.36
C ILE A 281 -0.93 -7.99 3.16
N HIS A 282 -1.44 -8.08 1.93
CA HIS A 282 -2.80 -7.69 1.59
C HIS A 282 -3.59 -8.87 1.01
N ASP A 283 -4.75 -9.15 1.60
CA ASP A 283 -5.64 -10.22 1.19
C ASP A 283 -6.74 -9.73 0.23
N GLN A 284 -7.27 -10.68 -0.55
CA GLN A 284 -8.45 -10.54 -1.43
C GLN A 284 -8.23 -9.63 -2.65
N LEU A 285 -7.01 -9.63 -3.18
CA LEU A 285 -6.65 -8.97 -4.43
C LEU A 285 -6.93 -9.88 -5.63
N ILE A 286 -7.30 -9.26 -6.75
CA ILE A 286 -7.30 -9.90 -8.07
C ILE A 286 -6.25 -9.18 -8.92
N TYR A 287 -5.22 -9.91 -9.37
CA TYR A 287 -4.25 -9.41 -10.34
C TYR A 287 -4.50 -10.01 -11.72
N ALA A 288 -4.84 -9.19 -12.70
CA ALA A 288 -5.04 -9.62 -14.08
C ALA A 288 -3.91 -9.13 -14.99
N ALA A 289 -3.38 -10.04 -15.80
CA ALA A 289 -2.31 -9.78 -16.74
C ALA A 289 -2.53 -10.51 -18.08
N ALA A 290 -1.68 -10.18 -19.07
CA ALA A 290 -1.59 -10.92 -20.33
C ALA A 290 -0.16 -11.48 -20.50
N HIS A 291 0.57 -11.06 -21.53
CA HIS A 291 1.90 -11.53 -21.92
C HIS A 291 1.95 -12.97 -22.44
N ASP A 292 1.46 -13.94 -21.66
CA ASP A 292 1.27 -15.31 -22.12
C ASP A 292 0.00 -15.45 -22.97
N TYR A 293 0.10 -16.24 -24.04
CA TYR A 293 -0.99 -16.46 -25.00
C TYR A 293 -1.90 -17.61 -24.57
N SER A 294 -2.44 -17.54 -23.37
CA SER A 294 -3.31 -18.56 -22.76
C SER A 294 -4.35 -17.93 -21.83
N LEU A 295 -5.32 -18.74 -21.38
CA LEU A 295 -6.23 -18.39 -20.30
C LEU A 295 -5.88 -19.17 -19.03
N GLN A 296 -5.66 -18.47 -17.92
CA GLN A 296 -5.26 -19.07 -16.64
C GLN A 296 -5.97 -18.45 -15.43
N LEU A 297 -6.18 -19.25 -14.38
CA LEU A 297 -6.56 -18.84 -13.03
C LEU A 297 -5.65 -19.55 -12.03
N ASN A 298 -4.78 -18.77 -11.38
CA ASN A 298 -3.86 -19.25 -10.36
C ASN A 298 -4.17 -18.59 -9.01
N THR A 299 -3.77 -19.22 -7.92
CA THR A 299 -3.90 -18.69 -6.56
C THR A 299 -2.55 -18.64 -5.87
N LEU A 300 -2.30 -17.58 -5.11
CA LEU A 300 -1.18 -17.47 -4.18
C LEU A 300 -1.68 -16.81 -2.91
N ASP A 301 -1.47 -17.48 -1.78
CA ASP A 301 -2.06 -17.12 -0.49
C ASP A 301 -3.59 -16.95 -0.57
N SER A 302 -4.09 -15.72 -0.40
CA SER A 302 -5.52 -15.38 -0.46
C SER A 302 -5.90 -14.53 -1.68
N ASN A 303 -4.99 -14.46 -2.66
CA ASN A 303 -5.11 -13.62 -3.85
C ASN A 303 -5.25 -14.47 -5.13
N TYR A 304 -5.95 -13.91 -6.12
CA TYR A 304 -6.20 -14.55 -7.40
C TYR A 304 -5.42 -13.88 -8.53
N HIS A 305 -4.82 -14.71 -9.39
CA HIS A 305 -4.01 -14.27 -10.54
C HIS A 305 -4.62 -14.79 -11.82
N ILE A 306 -5.02 -13.86 -12.70
CA ILE A 306 -5.66 -14.16 -13.98
C ILE A 306 -4.70 -13.84 -15.11
N VAL A 307 -4.53 -14.79 -16.04
CA VAL A 307 -3.87 -14.54 -17.33
C VAL A 307 -4.95 -14.57 -18.41
N SER A 308 -5.17 -13.45 -19.10
CA SER A 308 -6.12 -13.32 -20.21
C SER A 308 -5.43 -12.75 -21.47
N GLY A 309 -4.50 -13.54 -22.04
CA GLY A 309 -3.65 -13.08 -23.14
C GLY A 309 -3.87 -13.80 -24.47
N SER A 310 -4.92 -14.61 -24.62
CA SER A 310 -5.16 -15.40 -25.84
C SER A 310 -6.32 -14.89 -26.71
N PHE A 311 -6.56 -13.58 -26.75
CA PHE A 311 -7.65 -13.03 -27.55
C PHE A 311 -7.45 -13.25 -29.06
N SER A 312 -6.23 -13.04 -29.54
CA SER A 312 -5.88 -13.11 -30.97
C SER A 312 -5.26 -14.45 -31.38
N GLN A 313 -4.49 -15.07 -30.49
CA GLN A 313 -3.77 -16.31 -30.73
C GLN A 313 -3.58 -17.08 -29.42
N LYS A 314 -3.29 -18.38 -29.53
CA LYS A 314 -3.06 -19.27 -28.40
C LYS A 314 -1.70 -19.95 -28.46
N ARG A 315 -1.19 -20.32 -27.29
CA ARG A 315 0.07 -21.03 -27.08
C ARG A 315 -0.07 -22.04 -25.95
N PHE A 316 0.87 -22.97 -25.90
CA PHE A 316 0.96 -23.98 -24.85
C PHE A 316 0.95 -23.37 -23.45
N VAL A 317 0.23 -24.04 -22.55
CA VAL A 317 0.21 -23.82 -21.10
C VAL A 317 0.27 -25.19 -20.43
N ALA A 318 1.10 -25.34 -19.40
CA ALA A 318 1.23 -26.60 -18.68
C ALA A 318 0.03 -26.85 -17.75
N LYS A 319 -0.26 -28.13 -17.53
CA LYS A 319 -1.16 -28.53 -16.45
C LYS A 319 -0.43 -28.32 -15.12
N ASN A 320 -1.11 -27.74 -14.15
CA ASN A 320 -0.59 -27.56 -12.80
C ASN A 320 -1.74 -27.86 -11.82
N PRO A 321 -1.60 -28.85 -10.90
CA PRO A 321 -2.64 -29.18 -9.93
C PRO A 321 -3.01 -28.03 -8.98
N ALA A 322 -2.11 -27.08 -8.76
CA ALA A 322 -2.36 -25.89 -7.93
C ALA A 322 -3.11 -24.78 -8.68
N SER A 323 -3.25 -24.90 -10.00
CA SER A 323 -4.00 -23.94 -10.82
C SER A 323 -5.47 -24.33 -10.88
N LEU A 324 -6.36 -23.33 -10.77
CA LEU A 324 -7.80 -23.54 -10.84
C LEU A 324 -8.30 -23.66 -12.29
N PHE A 325 -7.57 -23.09 -13.25
CA PHE A 325 -7.88 -23.19 -14.67
C PHE A 325 -6.63 -22.90 -15.51
N ASN A 326 -6.29 -23.76 -16.47
CA ASN A 326 -5.19 -23.53 -17.43
C ASN A 326 -5.57 -24.09 -18.79
N GLN A 327 -5.84 -23.23 -19.78
CA GLN A 327 -6.17 -23.68 -21.14
C GLN A 327 -5.53 -22.83 -22.25
N ALA A 328 -5.02 -23.53 -23.27
CA ALA A 328 -4.54 -22.98 -24.52
C ALA A 328 -5.70 -22.84 -25.52
N ILE A 329 -6.59 -21.88 -25.29
CA ILE A 329 -7.77 -21.59 -26.12
C ILE A 329 -7.82 -20.11 -26.51
N ASN A 330 -8.40 -19.80 -27.67
CA ASN A 330 -8.64 -18.40 -28.06
C ASN A 330 -9.90 -17.88 -27.37
N GLY A 331 -9.80 -16.76 -26.65
CA GLY A 331 -10.87 -16.34 -25.77
C GLY A 331 -10.56 -15.09 -24.93
N TYR A 332 -11.39 -14.87 -23.92
CA TYR A 332 -11.25 -13.77 -22.95
C TYR A 332 -11.85 -14.19 -21.59
N VAL A 333 -11.65 -13.34 -20.58
CA VAL A 333 -12.15 -13.55 -19.21
C VAL A 333 -13.18 -12.48 -18.85
N LYS A 334 -14.24 -12.87 -18.16
CA LYS A 334 -15.26 -11.97 -17.60
C LYS A 334 -15.27 -12.08 -16.08
N LEU A 335 -15.08 -10.97 -15.38
CA LEU A 335 -15.29 -10.85 -13.94
C LEU A 335 -16.66 -10.23 -13.67
N THR A 336 -17.39 -10.80 -12.72
CA THR A 336 -18.68 -10.28 -12.25
C THR A 336 -18.55 -9.90 -10.78
N ILE A 337 -18.72 -8.62 -10.47
CA ILE A 337 -18.67 -8.07 -9.12
C ILE A 337 -20.10 -7.81 -8.67
N TYR A 338 -20.50 -8.41 -7.57
CA TYR A 338 -21.84 -8.27 -7.00
C TYR A 338 -21.86 -7.21 -5.90
N LYS A 339 -23.02 -6.58 -5.67
CA LYS A 339 -23.15 -5.51 -4.66
C LYS A 339 -22.85 -6.00 -3.23
N ASN A 340 -23.06 -7.28 -2.96
CA ASN A 340 -22.83 -7.93 -1.67
C ASN A 340 -21.37 -8.40 -1.46
N GLY A 341 -20.47 -8.10 -2.40
CA GLY A 341 -19.06 -8.48 -2.31
C GLY A 341 -18.71 -9.85 -2.88
N LYS A 342 -19.69 -10.65 -3.32
CA LYS A 342 -19.39 -11.85 -4.12
C LYS A 342 -18.66 -11.45 -5.40
N VAL A 343 -17.69 -12.27 -5.83
CA VAL A 343 -17.00 -12.09 -7.10
C VAL A 343 -16.89 -13.43 -7.83
N THR A 344 -17.32 -13.47 -9.08
CA THR A 344 -17.16 -14.65 -9.95
C THR A 344 -16.34 -14.30 -11.19
N THR A 345 -15.69 -15.32 -11.76
CA THR A 345 -14.98 -15.23 -13.03
C THR A 345 -15.49 -16.30 -13.99
N THR A 346 -15.63 -15.93 -15.26
CA THR A 346 -16.02 -16.83 -16.35
C THR A 346 -15.01 -16.75 -17.48
N PHE A 347 -14.53 -17.91 -17.92
CA PHE A 347 -13.63 -18.04 -19.07
C PHE A 347 -14.44 -18.35 -20.32
N TYR A 348 -14.26 -17.55 -21.36
CA TYR A 348 -14.98 -17.70 -22.63
C TYR A 348 -14.03 -18.14 -23.75
N GLN A 349 -14.47 -19.09 -24.55
CA GLN A 349 -13.81 -19.51 -25.79
C GLN A 349 -14.57 -18.97 -27.00
N PHE A 350 -13.85 -18.53 -28.03
CA PHE A 350 -14.45 -18.25 -29.34
C PHE A 350 -14.79 -19.54 -30.08
N ALA A 351 -16.05 -19.67 -30.50
CA ALA A 351 -16.59 -20.80 -31.25
C ALA A 351 -17.04 -20.38 -32.65
N LYS A 352 -17.12 -21.35 -33.58
CA LYS A 352 -17.65 -21.13 -34.93
C LYS A 352 -19.19 -21.19 -34.90
N PRO A 353 -19.91 -20.32 -35.64
CA PRO A 353 -19.44 -19.38 -36.66
C PRO A 353 -19.25 -17.92 -36.18
N GLY A 354 -18.96 -17.68 -34.89
CA GLY A 354 -18.77 -16.33 -34.35
C GLY A 354 -19.52 -16.10 -33.04
N THR A 355 -19.54 -17.09 -32.16
CA THR A 355 -20.17 -17.04 -30.83
C THR A 355 -19.11 -17.24 -29.75
N THR A 356 -19.47 -16.98 -28.49
CA THR A 356 -18.63 -17.22 -27.32
C THR A 356 -19.27 -18.29 -26.45
N VAL A 357 -18.49 -19.28 -26.00
CA VAL A 357 -18.97 -20.34 -25.11
C VAL A 357 -18.23 -20.25 -23.78
N ALA A 358 -18.95 -20.27 -22.66
CA ALA A 358 -18.34 -20.36 -21.35
C ALA A 358 -17.74 -21.76 -21.16
N VAL A 359 -16.45 -21.84 -20.86
CA VAL A 359 -15.72 -23.11 -20.68
C VAL A 359 -15.38 -23.40 -19.22
N ALA A 360 -15.42 -22.39 -18.36
CA ALA A 360 -15.31 -22.52 -16.92
C ALA A 360 -15.90 -21.30 -16.23
N GLU A 361 -16.50 -21.52 -15.06
CA GLU A 361 -16.93 -20.48 -14.13
C GLU A 361 -16.41 -20.83 -12.74
N GLN A 362 -15.88 -19.84 -12.04
CA GLN A 362 -15.32 -19.99 -10.70
C GLN A 362 -15.77 -18.84 -9.81
N THR A 363 -16.12 -19.13 -8.55
CA THR A 363 -16.34 -18.10 -7.54
C THR A 363 -15.00 -17.79 -6.89
N LEU A 364 -14.55 -16.54 -6.98
CA LEU A 364 -13.30 -16.08 -6.41
C LEU A 364 -13.50 -15.68 -4.94
N PHE A 365 -14.56 -14.93 -4.66
CA PHE A 365 -14.89 -14.55 -3.30
C PHE A 365 -16.37 -14.74 -3.00
N GLN A 366 -16.66 -15.24 -1.80
CA GLN A 366 -18.01 -15.26 -1.25
C GLN A 366 -18.40 -13.88 -0.72
N SER A 367 -19.70 -13.64 -0.68
CA SER A 367 -20.28 -12.46 -0.03
C SER A 367 -19.97 -12.47 1.46
N ALA A 368 -19.50 -11.34 2.01
CA ALA A 368 -19.45 -11.14 3.47
C ALA A 368 -20.85 -11.03 4.10
N CYS A 369 -21.89 -10.81 3.30
CA CYS A 369 -23.25 -10.69 3.79
C CYS A 369 -23.91 -12.04 4.07
N ASP A 370 -23.47 -13.07 3.37
CA ASP A 370 -24.06 -14.39 3.41
C ASP A 370 -22.97 -15.42 3.07
N PRO A 371 -22.10 -15.75 4.04
CA PRO A 371 -21.04 -16.71 3.83
C PRO A 371 -21.68 -18.10 3.74
N ALA A 372 -22.18 -18.46 2.55
CA ALA A 372 -22.52 -19.84 2.27
C ALA A 372 -21.29 -20.71 2.58
N PRO A 373 -21.41 -21.82 3.32
CA PRO A 373 -20.26 -22.61 3.74
C PRO A 373 -19.68 -23.41 2.56
N VAL A 374 -19.08 -22.73 1.57
CA VAL A 374 -18.33 -23.37 0.49
C VAL A 374 -16.88 -23.47 0.93
N LYS A 375 -16.44 -24.72 1.12
CA LYS A 375 -15.06 -25.04 1.52
C LYS A 375 -14.07 -24.47 0.49
N ASN A 376 -12.98 -23.89 0.98
CA ASN A 376 -11.85 -23.36 0.19
C ASN A 376 -12.12 -22.13 -0.70
N ILE A 377 -13.22 -21.39 -0.49
CA ILE A 377 -13.44 -20.09 -1.14
C ILE A 377 -13.40 -18.99 -0.06
N PRO A 378 -12.51 -18.00 -0.16
CA PRO A 378 -12.41 -16.93 0.82
C PRO A 378 -13.63 -15.99 0.79
N VAL A 379 -13.95 -15.41 1.93
CA VAL A 379 -14.97 -14.35 2.07
C VAL A 379 -14.38 -13.00 1.68
N ASN A 380 -15.10 -12.19 0.91
CA ASN A 380 -14.69 -10.83 0.57
C ASN A 380 -14.94 -9.86 1.73
N LYS A 381 -13.90 -9.61 2.54
CA LYS A 381 -13.90 -8.63 3.63
C LYS A 381 -13.62 -7.19 3.15
N GLN A 382 -13.26 -6.96 1.88
CA GLN A 382 -13.06 -5.60 1.37
C GLN A 382 -14.37 -4.82 1.24
N VAL A 383 -15.50 -5.51 1.03
CA VAL A 383 -16.83 -4.90 1.00
C VAL A 383 -17.42 -5.02 2.40
N GLY A 384 -17.68 -3.88 3.05
CA GLY A 384 -17.92 -3.73 4.49
C GLY A 384 -19.01 -4.66 5.07
N PRO A 385 -19.12 -4.76 6.42
CA PRO A 385 -20.00 -5.72 7.06
C PRO A 385 -21.45 -5.45 6.64
N CYS A 386 -22.10 -6.47 6.10
CA CYS A 386 -23.52 -6.41 5.74
C CYS A 386 -24.45 -6.62 6.94
N VAL A 387 -23.90 -6.45 8.13
CA VAL A 387 -24.66 -6.41 9.37
C VAL A 387 -25.53 -5.15 9.25
N LYS A 388 -26.82 -5.32 8.95
CA LYS A 388 -27.81 -4.40 9.53
C LYS A 388 -27.47 -4.40 11.01
N PRO A 389 -27.08 -3.26 11.61
CA PRO A 389 -26.96 -3.22 13.06
C PRO A 389 -28.28 -3.78 13.57
N GLU A 390 -28.26 -4.89 14.31
CA GLU A 390 -29.38 -5.14 15.21
C GLU A 390 -29.47 -3.85 16.00
N VAL A 391 -30.59 -3.14 15.83
CA VAL A 391 -30.95 -2.05 16.73
C VAL A 391 -30.86 -2.73 18.09
N PRO A 392 -29.92 -2.34 18.97
CA PRO A 392 -29.92 -2.91 20.29
C PRO A 392 -31.32 -2.67 20.82
N GLU A 393 -31.97 -3.71 21.36
CA GLU A 393 -33.05 -3.48 22.30
C GLU A 393 -32.57 -2.38 23.27
N PRO A 394 -33.43 -1.45 23.68
CA PRO A 394 -33.04 -0.39 24.58
C PRO A 394 -32.58 -1.03 25.89
N VAL A 395 -31.31 -1.38 25.96
CA VAL A 395 -30.60 -1.60 27.21
C VAL A 395 -30.63 -0.22 27.82
N THR A 396 -31.40 -0.11 28.90
CA THR A 396 -31.45 1.03 29.80
C THR A 396 -30.08 1.68 29.83
N THR A 397 -30.05 2.95 29.44
CA THR A 397 -28.91 3.86 29.50
C THR A 397 -28.38 3.95 30.92
N GLU A 398 -27.65 2.94 31.35
CA GLU A 398 -26.47 3.18 32.14
C GLU A 398 -25.37 3.51 31.14
N GLU A 399 -24.87 4.74 31.24
CA GLU A 399 -23.60 5.09 30.64
C GLU A 399 -22.58 4.05 31.11
N VAL A 400 -22.25 3.08 30.27
CA VAL A 400 -21.04 2.29 30.45
C VAL A 400 -19.89 3.23 30.12
N THR A 401 -19.60 4.08 31.10
CA THR A 401 -18.25 4.54 31.38
C THR A 401 -17.32 3.34 31.30
N THR A 402 -16.08 3.59 30.95
CA THR A 402 -14.97 2.64 30.74
C THR A 402 -14.62 1.73 31.95
N ASN A 403 -15.58 1.43 32.82
CA ASN A 403 -15.45 0.67 34.07
C ASN A 403 -16.23 -0.66 34.12
N GLY A 404 -16.89 -1.11 33.04
CA GLY A 404 -17.61 -2.39 33.03
C GLY A 404 -16.81 -3.51 32.37
N ASN A 405 -16.11 -4.32 33.18
CA ASN A 405 -15.29 -5.50 32.84
C ASN A 405 -13.88 -5.21 32.27
N LYS A 406 -12.87 -5.63 33.03
CA LYS A 406 -11.46 -5.72 32.61
C LYS A 406 -11.10 -7.16 32.29
N ALA A 407 -10.18 -7.35 31.36
CA ALA A 407 -9.54 -8.64 31.11
C ALA A 407 -8.07 -8.58 31.58
N THR A 408 -7.56 -9.74 32.01
CA THR A 408 -6.13 -9.89 32.34
C THR A 408 -5.45 -10.66 31.22
N LEU A 409 -4.50 -10.03 30.53
CA LEU A 409 -3.74 -10.66 29.44
C LEU A 409 -2.25 -10.37 29.55
N ILE A 410 -1.48 -11.12 28.78
CA ILE A 410 -0.03 -10.96 28.63
C ILE A 410 0.22 -10.46 27.21
N ALA A 411 0.97 -9.36 27.05
CA ALA A 411 1.23 -8.74 25.74
C ALA A 411 1.92 -9.66 24.73
N GLY A 412 2.88 -10.46 25.18
CA GLY A 412 3.65 -11.36 24.32
C GLY A 412 4.33 -12.46 25.13
N PRO A 413 3.59 -13.48 25.61
CA PRO A 413 4.15 -14.57 26.41
C PRO A 413 5.30 -15.31 25.71
N GLN A 414 5.29 -15.35 24.37
CA GLN A 414 6.34 -15.94 23.53
C GLN A 414 7.71 -15.26 23.66
N TYR A 415 7.78 -14.03 24.19
CA TYR A 415 9.04 -13.30 24.36
C TYR A 415 9.78 -13.65 25.65
N ALA A 416 9.22 -14.54 26.48
CA ALA A 416 9.89 -15.04 27.68
C ALA A 416 11.24 -15.68 27.33
N ALA A 417 12.28 -15.32 28.07
CA ALA A 417 13.63 -15.87 27.92
C ALA A 417 14.30 -16.06 29.28
N ARG A 418 15.16 -17.07 29.40
CA ARG A 418 15.98 -17.37 30.59
C ARG A 418 17.37 -17.87 30.18
N GLY A 419 18.32 -17.85 31.11
CA GLY A 419 19.66 -18.42 30.93
C GLY A 419 20.44 -17.81 29.77
N LEU A 420 21.00 -18.65 28.90
CA LEU A 420 21.83 -18.22 27.75
C LEU A 420 21.09 -17.27 26.80
N LYS A 421 19.76 -17.42 26.61
CA LYS A 421 19.00 -16.50 25.75
C LYS A 421 19.07 -15.06 26.26
N VAL A 422 18.94 -14.85 27.56
CA VAL A 422 19.05 -13.52 28.18
C VAL A 422 20.50 -13.00 28.13
N LYS A 423 21.50 -13.88 28.29
CA LYS A 423 22.91 -13.49 28.16
C LYS A 423 23.22 -12.94 26.76
N PHE A 424 22.73 -13.57 25.70
CA PHE A 424 23.01 -13.17 24.32
C PHE A 424 22.10 -12.06 23.79
N PHE A 425 20.80 -12.11 24.11
CA PHE A 425 19.78 -11.18 23.57
C PHE A 425 19.27 -10.15 24.58
N GLY A 426 19.80 -10.12 25.80
CA GLY A 426 19.48 -9.10 26.79
C GLY A 426 18.21 -9.37 27.60
N HIS A 427 18.07 -8.59 28.68
CA HIS A 427 16.84 -8.54 29.46
C HIS A 427 15.75 -7.77 28.72
N LEU A 428 16.12 -6.73 27.96
CA LEU A 428 15.25 -5.87 27.16
C LEU A 428 14.01 -5.46 27.95
N TYR A 429 12.84 -5.28 27.32
CA TYR A 429 11.55 -5.09 28.00
C TYR A 429 10.80 -6.41 28.25
N ARG A 430 11.49 -7.55 28.33
CA ARG A 430 10.82 -8.87 28.45
C ARG A 430 9.87 -8.96 29.64
N LYS A 431 10.14 -8.21 30.72
CA LYS A 431 9.23 -8.10 31.87
C LYS A 431 7.93 -7.41 31.47
N SER A 432 7.97 -6.24 30.82
CA SER A 432 6.78 -5.60 30.25
C SER A 432 5.98 -6.50 29.32
N TRP A 433 6.66 -7.30 28.49
CA TRP A 433 6.02 -8.21 27.54
C TRP A 433 5.33 -9.42 28.18
N THR A 434 5.85 -9.90 29.32
CA THR A 434 5.40 -11.14 29.97
C THR A 434 4.58 -10.93 31.23
N GLN A 435 4.54 -9.71 31.76
CA GLN A 435 3.74 -9.34 32.92
C GLN A 435 2.25 -9.33 32.55
N PRO A 436 1.38 -10.08 33.26
CA PRO A 436 -0.06 -9.93 33.14
C PRO A 436 -0.50 -8.52 33.55
N VAL A 437 -1.37 -7.90 32.74
CA VAL A 437 -1.91 -6.56 32.97
C VAL A 437 -3.43 -6.56 32.87
N GLN A 438 -4.09 -5.73 33.69
CA GLN A 438 -5.55 -5.55 33.62
C GLN A 438 -5.93 -4.41 32.67
N VAL A 439 -6.76 -4.70 31.67
CA VAL A 439 -7.10 -3.78 30.58
C VAL A 439 -8.60 -3.78 30.32
N PRO A 440 -9.24 -2.63 30.04
CA PRO A 440 -10.67 -2.57 29.74
C PRO A 440 -11.04 -3.35 28.46
N LEU A 441 -12.22 -3.98 28.48
CA LEU A 441 -12.82 -4.58 27.29
C LEU A 441 -13.47 -3.50 26.40
N LEU A 442 -13.30 -3.64 25.09
CA LEU A 442 -13.88 -2.76 24.06
C LEU A 442 -14.97 -3.49 23.29
N TYR A 443 -16.22 -3.08 23.50
CA TYR A 443 -17.37 -3.48 22.68
C TYR A 443 -17.62 -2.37 21.65
N LEU A 444 -17.36 -2.65 20.38
CA LEU A 444 -17.45 -1.66 19.29
C LEU A 444 -18.84 -1.00 19.23
N SER A 445 -19.89 -1.80 19.38
CA SER A 445 -21.29 -1.35 19.36
C SER A 445 -21.65 -0.40 20.53
N ARG A 446 -20.91 -0.46 21.64
CA ARG A 446 -21.16 0.32 22.87
C ARG A 446 -20.28 1.57 22.99
N THR A 447 -19.35 1.78 22.05
CA THR A 447 -18.56 3.01 21.99
C THR A 447 -19.45 4.23 21.74
N LYS A 448 -19.06 5.40 22.25
CA LYS A 448 -19.78 6.67 21.99
C LYS A 448 -19.84 6.98 20.50
N GLU A 449 -18.77 6.62 19.80
CA GLU A 449 -18.56 6.79 18.36
C GLU A 449 -19.34 5.75 17.52
N LYS A 450 -19.89 4.71 18.14
CA LYS A 450 -20.55 3.56 17.49
C LYS A 450 -19.68 2.96 16.39
N LEU A 451 -18.44 2.63 16.74
CA LEU A 451 -17.42 2.12 15.82
C LEU A 451 -17.90 0.86 15.08
N ARG A 452 -17.58 0.79 13.79
CA ARG A 452 -17.85 -0.37 12.94
C ARG A 452 -16.57 -0.78 12.21
N PRO A 453 -16.27 -2.07 12.08
CA PRO A 453 -15.10 -2.51 11.34
C PRO A 453 -15.29 -2.29 9.85
N GLU A 454 -14.23 -1.80 9.19
CA GLU A 454 -14.21 -1.60 7.74
C GLU A 454 -13.25 -2.56 7.05
N LYS A 455 -12.01 -2.69 7.56
CA LYS A 455 -10.91 -3.31 6.81
C LYS A 455 -9.79 -3.80 7.70
N THR A 456 -9.14 -4.90 7.34
CA THR A 456 -7.89 -5.38 7.96
C THR A 456 -6.66 -4.71 7.35
N GLY A 457 -5.56 -4.63 8.09
CA GLY A 457 -4.27 -4.19 7.58
C GLY A 457 -3.13 -4.47 8.56
N GLY A 458 -1.97 -3.85 8.29
CA GLY A 458 -0.79 -3.92 9.13
C GLY A 458 0.32 -4.84 8.58
N GLY A 459 1.55 -4.57 9.01
CA GLY A 459 2.75 -5.34 8.64
C GLY A 459 3.22 -6.22 9.80
N GLN A 460 4.07 -5.68 10.68
CA GLN A 460 4.51 -6.39 11.90
C GLN A 460 3.41 -6.55 12.97
N THR A 461 2.32 -5.77 12.87
CA THR A 461 1.14 -5.85 13.76
C THR A 461 -0.12 -6.08 12.97
N THR A 462 -1.03 -6.87 13.53
CA THR A 462 -2.39 -7.02 12.99
C THR A 462 -3.21 -5.78 13.34
N SER A 463 -3.84 -5.15 12.34
CA SER A 463 -4.62 -3.92 12.50
C SER A 463 -6.03 -4.03 11.92
N LEU A 464 -7.01 -3.46 12.61
CA LEU A 464 -8.39 -3.33 12.15
C LEU A 464 -8.74 -1.85 12.00
N ARG A 465 -9.07 -1.41 10.79
CA ARG A 465 -9.66 -0.09 10.54
C ARG A 465 -11.11 -0.11 10.96
N LEU A 466 -11.47 0.90 11.72
CA LEU A 466 -12.80 1.13 12.23
C LEU A 466 -13.29 2.49 11.73
N LYS A 467 -14.60 2.63 11.57
CA LYS A 467 -15.25 3.90 11.24
C LYS A 467 -16.33 4.21 12.25
N ALA A 468 -16.31 5.43 12.73
CA ALA A 468 -17.35 5.99 13.59
C ALA A 468 -18.60 6.35 12.79
N ALA A 469 -19.74 6.45 13.46
CA ALA A 469 -21.00 6.86 12.83
C ALA A 469 -20.93 8.27 12.20
N ASP A 470 -20.07 9.13 12.76
CA ASP A 470 -19.84 10.50 12.31
C ASP A 470 -18.89 10.58 11.08
N GLY A 471 -18.22 9.48 10.73
CA GLY A 471 -17.33 9.39 9.57
C GLY A 471 -15.84 9.42 9.89
N ARG A 472 -15.45 9.75 11.14
CA ARG A 472 -14.07 9.65 11.62
C ARG A 472 -13.55 8.21 11.52
N GLN A 473 -12.27 8.09 11.25
CA GLN A 473 -11.61 6.79 11.12
C GLN A 473 -10.76 6.51 12.35
N PHE A 474 -10.77 5.25 12.76
CA PHE A 474 -10.00 4.74 13.87
C PHE A 474 -9.23 3.51 13.40
N VAL A 475 -8.18 3.18 14.12
CA VAL A 475 -7.46 1.93 13.93
C VAL A 475 -7.27 1.26 15.29
N PHE A 476 -7.56 -0.03 15.33
CA PHE A 476 -7.22 -0.90 16.44
C PHE A 476 -6.03 -1.76 16.03
N ARG A 477 -4.88 -1.60 16.69
CA ARG A 477 -3.63 -2.29 16.36
C ARG A 477 -3.21 -3.22 17.49
N SER A 478 -2.77 -4.44 17.17
CA SER A 478 -2.25 -5.37 18.17
C SER A 478 -1.06 -4.77 18.93
N VAL A 479 -0.99 -5.03 20.24
CA VAL A 479 0.23 -4.80 21.03
C VAL A 479 1.31 -5.79 20.58
N ASP A 480 0.93 -7.06 20.41
CA ASP A 480 1.83 -8.10 19.93
C ASP A 480 2.33 -7.80 18.51
N LYS A 481 3.62 -8.04 18.31
CA LYS A 481 4.34 -7.87 17.05
C LYS A 481 4.67 -9.24 16.47
N ASP A 482 3.97 -9.69 15.44
CA ASP A 482 4.41 -10.88 14.72
C ASP A 482 5.18 -10.48 13.45
N PRO A 483 6.53 -10.42 13.50
CA PRO A 483 7.32 -10.03 12.34
C PRO A 483 7.26 -11.07 11.22
N ILE A 484 6.74 -12.29 11.45
CA ILE A 484 6.72 -13.38 10.46
C ILE A 484 6.09 -12.95 9.14
N GLY A 485 5.00 -12.18 9.19
CA GLY A 485 4.32 -11.69 7.99
C GLY A 485 5.21 -10.82 7.09
N THR A 486 6.20 -10.13 7.69
CA THR A 486 7.10 -9.20 7.01
C THR A 486 8.37 -9.85 6.44
N ILE A 487 8.61 -11.11 6.80
CA ILE A 487 9.77 -11.87 6.35
C ILE A 487 9.38 -12.69 5.09
N PRO A 488 10.26 -12.79 4.07
CA PRO A 488 10.09 -13.69 2.94
C PRO A 488 9.75 -15.12 3.37
N ILE A 489 8.86 -15.79 2.64
CA ILE A 489 8.34 -17.14 2.97
C ILE A 489 9.47 -18.15 3.18
N GLU A 490 10.57 -18.03 2.44
CA GLU A 490 11.75 -18.88 2.49
C GLU A 490 12.48 -18.79 3.83
N LEU A 491 12.37 -17.63 4.51
CA LEU A 491 13.03 -17.33 5.77
C LEU A 491 12.12 -17.54 6.99
N ARG A 492 10.79 -17.63 6.80
CA ARG A 492 9.82 -17.76 7.92
C ARG A 492 10.05 -18.99 8.80
N ASN A 493 10.55 -20.08 8.23
CA ASN A 493 10.85 -21.32 8.96
C ASN A 493 12.34 -21.49 9.29
N THR A 494 13.10 -20.39 9.39
CA THR A 494 14.54 -20.40 9.68
C THR A 494 14.86 -19.77 11.02
N ILE A 495 16.12 -19.86 11.44
CA ILE A 495 16.65 -19.20 12.65
C ILE A 495 16.46 -17.67 12.62
N VAL A 496 16.27 -17.07 11.43
CA VAL A 496 16.01 -15.62 11.29
C VAL A 496 14.73 -15.22 12.02
N THR A 497 13.66 -16.01 11.92
CA THR A 497 12.40 -15.76 12.65
C THR A 497 12.61 -15.80 14.16
N ASP A 498 13.37 -16.77 14.65
CA ASP A 498 13.66 -16.89 16.07
C ASP A 498 14.49 -15.72 16.58
N VAL A 499 15.50 -15.27 15.82
CA VAL A 499 16.30 -14.09 16.13
C VAL A 499 15.43 -12.83 16.15
N LEU A 500 14.55 -12.65 15.16
CA LEU A 500 13.66 -11.49 15.10
C LEU A 500 12.72 -11.43 16.31
N ARG A 501 12.14 -12.56 16.70
CA ARG A 501 11.35 -12.68 17.94
C ARG A 501 12.18 -12.38 19.20
N GLN A 502 13.48 -12.69 19.20
CA GLN A 502 14.34 -12.37 20.34
C GLN A 502 14.67 -10.88 20.45
N ILE A 503 14.61 -10.11 19.36
CA ILE A 503 14.87 -8.66 19.38
C ILE A 503 13.61 -7.81 19.47
N THR A 504 12.40 -8.35 19.19
CA THR A 504 11.12 -7.64 19.41
C THR A 504 11.04 -6.96 20.79
N PRO A 505 11.48 -7.59 21.90
CA PRO A 505 11.39 -6.97 23.22
C PRO A 505 12.31 -5.76 23.43
N THR A 506 13.11 -5.35 22.45
CA THR A 506 13.81 -4.06 22.44
C THR A 506 12.80 -2.90 22.51
N GLU A 507 11.59 -3.10 21.99
CA GLU A 507 10.48 -2.15 22.01
C GLU A 507 9.67 -2.26 23.30
N GLN A 508 9.23 -1.10 23.83
CA GLN A 508 8.35 -1.06 25.00
C GLN A 508 6.88 -1.24 24.53
N PRO A 509 6.17 -2.29 24.96
CA PRO A 509 4.86 -2.69 24.37
C PRO A 509 3.75 -1.65 24.53
N TYR A 510 3.88 -0.74 25.48
CA TYR A 510 2.92 0.29 25.86
C TYR A 510 3.49 1.70 25.69
N GLY A 511 4.64 1.86 25.02
CA GLY A 511 5.42 3.10 24.98
C GLY A 511 4.66 4.24 24.32
N ALA A 512 3.80 3.90 23.35
CA ALA A 512 2.91 4.83 22.68
C ALA A 512 1.96 5.58 23.65
N LEU A 513 1.56 4.97 24.76
CA LEU A 513 0.71 5.63 25.78
C LEU A 513 1.47 6.76 26.48
N VAL A 514 2.71 6.49 26.90
CA VAL A 514 3.60 7.49 27.52
C VAL A 514 3.90 8.61 26.53
N VAL A 515 4.23 8.25 25.28
CA VAL A 515 4.55 9.22 24.22
C VAL A 515 3.35 10.14 23.95
N SER A 516 2.14 9.60 23.87
CA SER A 516 0.92 10.40 23.68
C SER A 516 0.72 11.41 24.81
N SER A 517 0.85 10.98 26.06
CA SER A 517 0.64 11.86 27.23
C SER A 517 1.71 12.97 27.33
N LEU A 518 2.94 12.70 26.87
CA LEU A 518 3.95 13.75 26.69
C LEU A 518 3.53 14.73 25.58
N LEU A 519 3.09 14.22 24.42
CA LEU A 519 2.67 15.05 23.30
C LEU A 519 1.45 15.93 23.62
N ASP A 520 0.55 15.49 24.51
CA ASP A 520 -0.57 16.30 25.03
C ASP A 520 -0.12 17.59 25.73
N SER A 521 1.13 17.64 26.18
CA SER A 521 1.74 18.85 26.78
C SER A 521 2.36 19.78 25.72
N THR A 522 2.23 19.45 24.44
CA THR A 522 2.75 20.20 23.29
C THR A 522 1.65 20.59 22.32
N ASP A 523 1.98 21.41 21.32
CA ASP A 523 1.11 21.73 20.18
C ASP A 523 1.36 20.82 18.96
N ILE A 524 2.16 19.75 19.11
CA ILE A 524 2.39 18.78 18.05
C ILE A 524 1.11 17.97 17.85
N LEU A 525 0.55 18.01 16.64
CA LEU A 525 -0.63 17.23 16.29
C LEU A 525 -0.33 15.73 16.41
N HIS A 526 -1.12 14.96 17.13
CA HIS A 526 -0.90 13.54 17.31
C HIS A 526 -2.21 12.80 17.60
N ALA A 527 -2.24 11.50 17.32
CA ALA A 527 -3.33 10.63 17.74
C ALA A 527 -3.13 10.18 19.19
N GLN A 528 -4.24 9.89 19.88
CA GLN A 528 -4.23 9.51 21.29
C GLN A 528 -4.61 8.02 21.45
N PRO A 529 -3.64 7.10 21.43
CA PRO A 529 -3.90 5.68 21.59
C PRO A 529 -4.40 5.34 22.98
N LYS A 530 -5.37 4.43 23.05
CA LYS A 530 -5.92 3.87 24.28
C LYS A 530 -5.84 2.35 24.26
N LEU A 531 -5.43 1.77 25.39
CA LEU A 531 -5.22 0.33 25.54
C LEU A 531 -6.53 -0.39 25.83
N PHE A 532 -6.82 -1.45 25.06
CA PHE A 532 -8.06 -2.19 25.14
C PHE A 532 -7.87 -3.66 24.76
N VAL A 533 -8.86 -4.47 25.10
CA VAL A 533 -9.04 -5.82 24.58
C VAL A 533 -10.33 -5.81 23.76
N LEU A 534 -10.28 -6.14 22.47
CA LEU A 534 -11.50 -6.26 21.67
C LEU A 534 -12.37 -7.38 22.27
N ALA A 535 -13.54 -7.03 22.78
CA ALA A 535 -14.44 -8.04 23.30
C ALA A 535 -14.94 -8.94 22.16
N ASP A 536 -15.47 -10.10 22.53
CA ASP A 536 -16.20 -10.95 21.60
C ASP A 536 -17.55 -10.31 21.20
N ASP A 537 -17.48 -9.32 20.30
CA ASP A 537 -18.61 -8.48 19.86
C ASP A 537 -19.10 -8.93 18.47
N ARG A 538 -20.42 -9.16 18.33
CA ARG A 538 -21.07 -9.48 17.05
C ARG A 538 -20.87 -8.36 16.01
N ALA A 539 -20.68 -7.11 16.46
CA ALA A 539 -20.37 -5.97 15.58
C ALA A 539 -19.07 -6.15 14.78
N LEU A 540 -18.17 -7.06 15.20
CA LEU A 540 -17.00 -7.44 14.42
C LEU A 540 -17.34 -8.16 13.10
N GLY A 541 -18.55 -8.73 12.97
CA GLY A 541 -19.01 -9.38 11.74
C GLY A 541 -18.00 -10.41 11.20
N PRO A 542 -17.59 -10.34 9.92
CA PRO A 542 -16.65 -11.29 9.32
C PRO A 542 -15.24 -11.21 9.91
N PHE A 543 -14.92 -10.15 10.67
CA PHE A 543 -13.63 -9.99 11.32
C PHE A 543 -13.58 -10.69 12.69
N ARG A 544 -14.73 -11.05 13.28
CA ARG A 544 -14.85 -11.59 14.64
C ARG A 544 -13.86 -12.73 14.93
N LYS A 545 -13.77 -13.72 14.05
CA LYS A 545 -12.87 -14.89 14.20
C LYS A 545 -11.40 -14.51 14.44
N ASN A 546 -10.92 -13.43 13.81
CA ASN A 546 -9.52 -13.04 13.84
C ASN A 546 -9.23 -11.92 14.86
N TYR A 547 -10.27 -11.24 15.37
CA TYR A 547 -10.13 -10.01 16.16
C TYR A 547 -10.81 -10.05 17.53
N GLN A 548 -11.69 -11.03 17.79
CA GLN A 548 -12.22 -11.23 19.13
C GLN A 548 -11.07 -11.51 20.11
N GLU A 549 -11.16 -10.93 21.31
CA GLU A 549 -10.16 -11.01 22.39
C GLU A 549 -8.78 -10.44 22.05
N MET A 550 -8.65 -9.74 20.91
CA MET A 550 -7.37 -9.17 20.50
C MET A 550 -6.96 -8.03 21.43
N PHE A 551 -5.75 -8.13 21.97
CA PHE A 551 -5.16 -7.11 22.84
C PHE A 551 -4.43 -6.05 22.01
N GLY A 552 -4.80 -4.78 22.17
CA GLY A 552 -4.34 -3.72 21.26
C GLY A 552 -4.59 -2.29 21.71
N LEU A 553 -4.15 -1.37 20.86
CA LEU A 553 -4.32 0.08 20.99
C LEU A 553 -5.38 0.55 19.99
N LEU A 554 -6.38 1.29 20.47
CA LEU A 554 -7.33 2.03 19.64
C LEU A 554 -6.88 3.49 19.53
N GLU A 555 -6.72 4.02 18.33
CA GLU A 555 -6.41 5.43 18.09
C GLU A 555 -7.20 5.99 16.90
N GLU A 556 -7.45 7.30 16.91
CA GLU A 556 -7.98 8.00 15.74
C GLU A 556 -6.95 7.98 14.61
N ARG A 557 -7.37 7.63 13.40
CA ARG A 557 -6.53 7.65 12.21
C ARG A 557 -6.66 9.02 11.53
N PRO A 558 -5.58 9.81 11.43
CA PRO A 558 -5.62 11.09 10.73
C PRO A 558 -6.06 10.92 9.27
N GLY A 559 -7.06 11.70 8.84
CA GLY A 559 -7.63 11.64 7.50
C GLY A 559 -8.15 12.99 7.01
N ASP A 560 -8.43 13.05 5.70
CA ASP A 560 -8.96 14.24 5.01
C ASP A 560 -10.34 14.66 5.52
N ALA A 561 -10.69 15.92 5.25
CA ALA A 561 -12.05 16.42 5.40
C ALA A 561 -13.04 15.61 4.53
N ARG A 562 -14.26 15.40 5.04
CA ARG A 562 -15.30 14.62 4.34
C ARG A 562 -16.66 15.28 4.49
N SER A 563 -17.28 15.68 3.37
CA SER A 563 -18.61 16.27 3.22
C SER A 563 -18.95 17.39 4.23
N GLU A 564 -19.20 17.05 5.49
CA GLU A 564 -19.64 17.93 6.58
C GLU A 564 -18.68 17.94 7.78
N GLN A 565 -17.58 17.16 7.74
CA GLN A 565 -16.58 17.09 8.80
C GLN A 565 -15.24 17.68 8.35
N PRO A 566 -14.61 18.52 9.17
CA PRO A 566 -13.23 18.91 8.94
C PRO A 566 -12.31 17.69 9.04
N GLY A 567 -11.16 17.75 8.37
CA GLY A 567 -10.13 16.72 8.49
C GLY A 567 -9.54 16.71 9.89
N PHE A 568 -8.62 15.76 10.11
CA PHE A 568 -7.99 15.59 11.42
C PHE A 568 -7.44 16.91 11.98
N ALA A 569 -7.75 17.20 13.24
CA ALA A 569 -7.40 18.45 13.93
C ALA A 569 -7.84 19.74 13.19
N GLY A 570 -8.96 19.69 12.45
CA GLY A 570 -9.47 20.86 11.73
C GLY A 570 -8.82 21.09 10.35
N SER A 571 -8.02 20.15 9.86
CA SER A 571 -7.30 20.29 8.60
C SER A 571 -8.21 20.18 7.37
N THR A 572 -7.77 20.76 6.25
CA THR A 572 -8.47 20.63 4.96
C THR A 572 -8.14 19.30 4.28
N ASN A 573 -6.91 18.83 4.43
CA ASN A 573 -6.41 17.56 3.92
C ASN A 573 -5.30 17.01 4.82
N VAL A 574 -5.00 15.73 4.68
CA VAL A 574 -3.92 15.03 5.37
C VAL A 574 -3.12 14.25 4.33
N LYS A 575 -1.87 14.66 4.09
CA LYS A 575 -0.97 14.02 3.11
C LYS A 575 -0.01 13.04 3.79
N ASN A 576 0.40 11.98 3.08
CA ASN A 576 1.65 11.26 3.39
C ASN A 576 2.85 12.12 2.96
N SER A 577 4.08 11.75 3.36
CA SER A 577 5.27 12.53 3.05
C SER A 577 5.53 12.67 1.55
N PHE A 578 5.19 11.63 0.79
CA PHE A 578 5.36 11.64 -0.65
C PHE A 578 4.46 12.68 -1.35
N ASN A 579 3.17 12.68 -1.03
CA ASN A 579 2.19 13.64 -1.52
C ASN A 579 2.49 15.06 -1.03
N LEU A 580 3.11 15.22 0.16
CA LEU A 580 3.62 16.50 0.61
C LEU A 580 4.73 17.00 -0.33
N TYR A 581 5.73 16.17 -0.66
CA TYR A 581 6.81 16.58 -1.57
C TYR A 581 6.25 17.03 -2.92
N GLN A 582 5.32 16.25 -3.48
CA GLN A 582 4.67 16.61 -4.72
C GLN A 582 3.93 17.95 -4.61
N ALA A 583 3.22 18.21 -3.50
CA ALA A 583 2.55 19.49 -3.29
C ALA A 583 3.57 20.66 -3.21
N LEU A 584 4.69 20.48 -2.50
CA LEU A 584 5.75 21.48 -2.40
C LEU A 584 6.43 21.77 -3.75
N TYR A 585 6.68 20.74 -4.55
CA TYR A 585 7.26 20.88 -5.89
C TYR A 585 6.27 21.48 -6.89
N GLN A 586 4.99 21.16 -6.82
CA GLN A 586 4.03 21.64 -7.83
C GLN A 586 3.68 23.12 -7.70
N ASP A 587 3.61 23.65 -6.47
CA ASP A 587 3.18 25.03 -6.22
C ASP A 587 3.89 25.65 -5.01
N ASN A 588 4.47 26.84 -5.21
CA ASN A 588 5.14 27.59 -4.15
C ASN A 588 4.20 28.34 -3.18
N ASN A 589 2.88 28.17 -3.32
CA ASN A 589 1.90 28.51 -2.29
C ASN A 589 1.78 27.44 -1.20
N ASN A 590 2.30 26.23 -1.42
CA ASN A 590 2.39 25.20 -0.39
C ASN A 590 3.64 25.43 0.47
N ARG A 591 3.50 25.31 1.80
CA ARG A 591 4.59 25.51 2.76
C ARG A 591 4.56 24.46 3.85
N ILE A 592 5.73 24.08 4.32
CA ILE A 592 5.88 23.28 5.52
C ILE A 592 5.94 24.19 6.75
N ASP A 593 5.30 23.78 7.84
CA ASP A 593 5.57 24.32 9.17
C ASP A 593 6.90 23.74 9.68
N ALA A 594 8.01 24.32 9.23
CA ALA A 594 9.35 23.83 9.55
C ALA A 594 9.63 23.88 11.06
N LEU A 595 9.11 24.88 11.79
CA LEU A 595 9.29 24.98 13.23
C LEU A 595 8.50 23.90 13.97
N GLY A 596 7.24 23.66 13.56
CA GLY A 596 6.44 22.55 14.07
C GLY A 596 7.11 21.19 13.81
N TYR A 597 7.72 21.01 12.63
CA TYR A 597 8.48 19.80 12.32
C TYR A 597 9.76 19.69 13.16
N GLY A 598 10.54 20.76 13.30
CA GLY A 598 11.72 20.79 14.16
C GLY A 598 11.40 20.44 15.61
N LYS A 599 10.26 20.94 16.13
CA LYS A 599 9.75 20.59 17.46
C LYS A 599 9.47 19.11 17.60
N ALA A 600 8.80 18.50 16.62
CA ALA A 600 8.53 17.07 16.61
C ALA A 600 9.82 16.24 16.54
N ARG A 601 10.82 16.67 15.75
CA ARG A 601 12.12 15.99 15.67
C ARG A 601 12.95 16.13 16.93
N ALA A 602 12.92 17.30 17.57
CA ALA A 602 13.54 17.51 18.87
C ALA A 602 12.90 16.61 19.94
N PHE A 603 11.58 16.43 19.89
CA PHE A 603 10.85 15.49 20.73
C PHE A 603 11.26 14.04 20.47
N ASP A 604 11.36 13.61 19.21
CA ASP A 604 11.80 12.25 18.86
C ASP A 604 13.21 11.95 19.39
N ILE A 605 14.12 12.93 19.28
CA ILE A 605 15.46 12.84 19.87
C ILE A 605 15.38 12.70 21.40
N PHE A 606 14.50 13.47 22.06
CA PHE A 606 14.30 13.40 23.50
C PHE A 606 13.85 12.00 23.98
N ILE A 607 12.90 11.37 23.29
CA ILE A 607 12.37 10.04 23.67
C ILE A 607 13.18 8.86 23.10
N GLY A 608 14.25 9.13 22.33
CA GLY A 608 15.13 8.10 21.77
C GLY A 608 14.49 7.28 20.65
N ASP A 609 13.66 7.93 19.84
CA ASP A 609 12.85 7.29 18.83
C ASP A 609 13.54 7.33 17.46
N TRP A 610 14.27 6.25 17.13
CA TRP A 610 15.18 6.18 15.99
C TRP A 610 14.52 5.81 14.67
N GLY A 611 13.38 5.10 14.70
CA GLY A 611 12.73 4.57 13.50
C GLY A 611 11.86 5.59 12.77
N ARG A 612 12.42 6.75 12.43
CA ARG A 612 11.71 7.89 11.84
C ARG A 612 11.96 7.96 10.34
N GLN A 613 11.05 7.38 9.56
CA GLN A 613 11.03 7.33 8.11
C GLN A 613 9.86 8.17 7.54
N PRO A 614 9.85 8.49 6.23
CA PRO A 614 8.80 9.31 5.62
C PRO A 614 7.37 8.79 5.84
N ASP A 615 7.17 7.47 5.90
CA ASP A 615 5.89 6.81 6.14
C ASP A 615 5.35 7.00 7.57
N ASN A 616 6.24 7.25 8.55
CA ASN A 616 5.88 7.55 9.93
C ASN A 616 5.35 8.99 10.13
N TRP A 617 5.16 9.75 9.04
CA TRP A 617 4.57 11.09 9.09
C TRP A 617 3.28 11.16 8.27
N ARG A 618 2.34 11.93 8.79
CA ARG A 618 1.26 12.54 8.02
C ARG A 618 1.35 14.05 8.15
N TRP A 619 0.74 14.76 7.22
CA TRP A 619 0.88 16.21 7.08
C TRP A 619 -0.49 16.86 6.92
N ALA A 620 -0.98 17.49 7.98
CA ALA A 620 -2.25 18.19 7.96
C ALA A 620 -2.12 19.55 7.27
N GLY A 621 -2.84 19.76 6.17
CA GLY A 621 -2.87 21.02 5.44
C GLY A 621 -3.91 21.98 5.99
N PHE A 622 -3.45 23.16 6.39
CA PHE A 622 -4.29 24.28 6.82
C PHE A 622 -4.25 25.36 5.76
N GLN A 623 -5.42 25.70 5.23
CA GLN A 623 -5.54 26.73 4.20
C GLN A 623 -5.63 28.11 4.85
N THR A 624 -4.83 29.03 4.34
CA THR A 624 -4.90 30.48 4.60
C THR A 624 -5.34 31.18 3.31
N ASP A 625 -5.60 32.49 3.35
CA ASP A 625 -6.10 33.25 2.20
C ASP A 625 -5.26 33.12 0.91
N SER A 626 -3.96 32.80 1.03
CA SER A 626 -3.05 32.71 -0.13
C SER A 626 -2.12 31.49 -0.14
N GLN A 627 -2.07 30.70 0.94
CA GLN A 627 -1.11 29.59 1.11
C GLN A 627 -1.75 28.41 1.84
N THR A 628 -1.21 27.22 1.60
CA THR A 628 -1.50 26.03 2.42
C THR A 628 -0.27 25.70 3.25
N VAL A 629 -0.43 25.67 4.57
CA VAL A 629 0.63 25.31 5.52
C VAL A 629 0.40 23.89 6.01
N TYR A 630 1.39 23.02 5.81
CA TYR A 630 1.36 21.63 6.25
C TYR A 630 2.04 21.47 7.60
N ARG A 631 1.30 20.97 8.59
CA ARG A 631 1.79 20.64 9.93
C ARG A 631 2.05 19.14 10.08
N PRO A 632 3.13 18.75 10.78
CA PRO A 632 3.46 17.34 10.98
C PRO A 632 2.48 16.66 11.93
N ILE A 633 2.19 15.40 11.64
CA ILE A 633 1.50 14.45 12.52
C ILE A 633 2.38 13.20 12.57
N PRO A 634 3.22 13.04 13.61
CA PRO A 634 3.99 11.81 13.77
C PRO A 634 3.06 10.63 14.04
N ARG A 635 3.44 9.48 13.51
CA ARG A 635 2.76 8.19 13.67
C ARG A 635 3.74 7.13 14.10
N ASP A 636 3.21 5.98 14.52
CA ASP A 636 3.99 4.75 14.70
C ASP A 636 5.14 4.93 15.69
N ARG A 637 4.83 4.94 17.00
CA ARG A 637 5.76 5.25 18.10
C ARG A 637 6.42 4.00 18.71
N ASP A 638 6.55 2.94 17.92
CA ASP A 638 6.98 1.62 18.43
C ASP A 638 8.45 1.59 18.85
N HIS A 639 9.30 2.42 18.24
CA HIS A 639 10.73 2.50 18.57
C HIS A 639 11.08 3.50 19.67
N ALA A 640 10.08 4.16 20.27
CA ALA A 640 10.30 5.03 21.43
C ALA A 640 10.83 4.22 22.63
N PHE A 641 11.77 4.79 23.38
CA PHE A 641 12.39 4.16 24.54
C PHE A 641 13.13 2.84 24.24
N SER A 642 13.57 2.60 23.00
CA SER A 642 14.18 1.33 22.60
C SER A 642 15.36 0.92 23.49
N ARG A 643 15.35 -0.32 23.99
CA ARG A 643 16.39 -0.89 24.85
C ARG A 643 17.21 -1.94 24.08
N TRP A 644 18.53 -1.78 24.06
CA TRP A 644 19.49 -2.63 23.35
C TRP A 644 20.56 -3.17 24.31
N ASP A 645 20.18 -4.12 25.17
CA ASP A 645 21.09 -4.80 26.09
C ASP A 645 21.38 -6.26 25.66
N GLY A 646 22.36 -6.90 26.30
CA GLY A 646 22.87 -8.22 25.89
C GLY A 646 23.86 -8.16 24.74
N ILE A 647 24.62 -9.25 24.53
CA ILE A 647 25.79 -9.24 23.63
C ILE A 647 25.44 -8.90 22.18
N ILE A 648 24.39 -9.52 21.62
CA ILE A 648 24.03 -9.35 20.21
C ILE A 648 23.38 -7.98 19.97
N PRO A 649 22.37 -7.53 20.74
CA PRO A 649 21.81 -6.19 20.58
C PRO A 649 22.85 -5.08 20.83
N TRP A 650 23.73 -5.24 21.82
CA TRP A 650 24.81 -4.28 22.09
C TRP A 650 25.83 -4.18 20.95
N LEU A 651 26.15 -5.29 20.27
CA LEU A 651 26.98 -5.27 19.07
C LEU A 651 26.24 -4.57 17.91
N ALA A 652 24.93 -4.80 17.78
CA ALA A 652 24.10 -4.20 16.74
C ALA A 652 23.96 -2.67 16.89
N ASP A 653 23.88 -2.15 18.12
CA ASP A 653 23.81 -0.70 18.45
C ASP A 653 25.11 0.08 18.12
N ARG A 654 26.18 -0.61 17.68
CA ARG A 654 27.42 0.07 17.28
C ARG A 654 27.27 0.73 15.92
N LYS A 655 27.76 1.98 15.81
CA LYS A 655 27.77 2.78 14.58
C LYS A 655 28.33 2.05 13.34
N TRP A 656 29.21 1.06 13.53
CA TRP A 656 29.80 0.26 12.44
C TRP A 656 28.96 -0.98 12.05
N ALA A 657 28.05 -1.43 12.91
CA ALA A 657 27.22 -2.62 12.68
C ALA A 657 25.90 -2.24 11.99
N LEU A 658 25.03 -1.49 12.69
CA LEU A 658 23.80 -0.94 12.14
C LEU A 658 23.78 0.58 12.38
N PRO A 659 23.87 1.39 11.31
CA PRO A 659 23.99 2.84 11.46
C PRO A 659 22.67 3.53 11.84
N ASN A 660 21.59 2.78 12.07
CA ASN A 660 20.22 3.26 12.14
C ASN A 660 19.48 2.83 13.42
N ILE A 661 20.20 2.42 14.46
CA ILE A 661 19.64 1.97 15.74
C ILE A 661 20.35 2.72 16.86
N GLN A 662 19.60 3.05 17.92
CA GLN A 662 20.16 3.72 19.10
C GLN A 662 19.49 3.25 20.39
N ASN A 663 20.28 2.89 21.41
CA ASN A 663 19.82 2.62 22.77
C ASN A 663 19.30 3.88 23.50
N PHE A 664 18.21 3.72 24.27
CA PHE A 664 17.62 4.76 25.10
C PHE A 664 18.27 4.82 26.49
N ASP A 665 19.39 5.56 26.57
CA ASP A 665 20.12 5.78 27.81
C ASP A 665 19.98 7.20 28.36
N LYS A 666 20.32 7.37 29.65
CA LYS A 666 20.46 8.66 30.34
C LYS A 666 21.45 9.58 29.60
N GLU A 667 22.53 8.98 29.12
CA GLU A 667 23.48 9.62 28.23
C GLU A 667 22.91 9.59 26.80
N LEU A 668 22.44 10.74 26.33
CA LEU A 668 22.02 10.92 24.94
C LEU A 668 23.26 10.94 24.02
N SER A 669 23.81 9.77 23.77
CA SER A 669 24.90 9.54 22.82
C SER A 669 24.35 9.00 21.50
N GLY A 670 25.19 8.94 20.46
CA GLY A 670 24.84 8.28 19.20
C GLY A 670 23.77 9.00 18.35
N LEU A 671 23.68 10.33 18.47
CA LEU A 671 22.75 11.18 17.71
C LEU A 671 22.68 10.86 16.21
N ARG A 672 23.83 10.59 15.57
CA ARG A 672 23.88 10.19 14.16
C ARG A 672 23.04 8.95 13.85
N SER A 673 23.07 7.93 14.71
CA SER A 673 22.31 6.70 14.49
C SER A 673 20.82 6.94 14.72
N LEU A 674 20.49 7.70 15.78
CA LEU A 674 19.14 8.11 16.14
C LEU A 674 18.43 8.90 15.03
N THR A 675 19.17 9.72 14.27
CA THR A 675 18.61 10.57 13.21
C THR A 675 18.83 10.01 11.80
N TRP A 676 19.55 8.88 11.67
CA TRP A 676 19.93 8.33 10.37
C TRP A 676 18.75 8.03 9.45
N PRO A 677 17.65 7.38 9.89
CA PRO A 677 16.52 7.09 9.00
C PRO A 677 15.84 8.34 8.43
N ALA A 678 15.76 9.41 9.22
CA ALA A 678 15.08 10.65 8.84
C ALA A 678 15.94 11.62 8.02
N ARG A 679 17.26 11.37 7.90
CA ARG A 679 18.24 12.34 7.38
C ARG A 679 17.87 13.04 6.07
N TYR A 680 17.19 12.35 5.14
CA TYR A 680 16.81 12.94 3.86
C TYR A 680 15.61 13.87 3.99
N LEU A 681 14.59 13.44 4.74
CA LEU A 681 13.41 14.24 5.06
C LEU A 681 13.81 15.47 5.90
N ASP A 682 14.64 15.27 6.93
CA ASP A 682 15.14 16.32 7.81
C ASP A 682 15.95 17.37 7.03
N ARG A 683 16.86 16.95 6.14
CA ARG A 683 17.63 17.88 5.28
C ARG A 683 16.76 18.66 4.30
N PHE A 684 15.66 18.08 3.84
CA PHE A 684 14.75 18.74 2.92
C PHE A 684 13.83 19.76 3.64
N LEU A 685 13.29 19.41 4.81
CA LEU A 685 12.24 20.19 5.47
C LEU A 685 12.74 21.13 6.58
N LEU A 686 13.88 20.85 7.21
CA LEU A 686 14.38 21.62 8.37
C LEU A 686 15.45 22.65 8.00
N ILE A 687 15.79 22.76 6.71
CA ILE A 687 16.87 23.60 6.22
C ILE A 687 16.68 25.10 6.50
N SER A 688 15.43 25.52 6.72
CA SER A 688 15.11 26.90 7.07
C SER A 688 15.33 27.23 8.54
N LEU A 689 15.54 26.24 9.41
CA LEU A 689 15.79 26.46 10.84
C LEU A 689 17.26 26.77 11.08
N ASN A 690 17.50 27.82 11.85
CA ASN A 690 18.85 28.24 12.24
C ASN A 690 19.23 27.71 13.64
N ARG A 691 20.47 27.96 14.05
CA ARG A 691 20.99 27.54 15.35
C ARG A 691 20.12 28.00 16.52
N GLN A 692 19.64 29.25 16.47
CA GLN A 692 18.83 29.82 17.55
C GLN A 692 17.45 29.14 17.64
N ASP A 693 16.86 28.76 16.51
CA ASP A 693 15.60 28.01 16.52
C ASP A 693 15.78 26.67 17.27
N TRP A 694 16.87 25.95 17.03
CA TRP A 694 17.16 24.69 17.74
C TRP A 694 17.41 24.89 19.24
N ILE A 695 18.08 25.98 19.63
CA ILE A 695 18.26 26.35 21.04
C ILE A 695 16.90 26.64 21.68
N ASN A 696 16.04 27.41 21.01
CA ASN A 696 14.71 27.74 21.49
C ASN A 696 13.83 26.48 21.61
N LEU A 697 13.92 25.55 20.67
CA LEU A 697 13.24 24.25 20.73
C LEU A 697 13.72 23.42 21.93
N ALA A 698 15.02 23.41 22.21
CA ALA A 698 15.55 22.73 23.38
C ALA A 698 14.99 23.29 24.69
N GLN A 699 14.99 24.63 24.82
CA GLN A 699 14.44 25.33 25.98
C GLN A 699 12.94 25.08 26.14
N TYR A 700 12.18 25.13 25.03
CA TYR A 700 10.76 24.80 25.01
C TYR A 700 10.51 23.41 25.60
N LEU A 701 11.18 22.36 25.10
CA LEU A 701 10.98 21.01 25.62
C LEU A 701 11.45 20.85 27.07
N GLN A 702 12.52 21.54 27.48
CA GLN A 702 12.97 21.55 28.87
C GLN A 702 11.93 22.15 29.83
N GLN A 703 11.28 23.23 29.43
CA GLN A 703 10.24 23.91 30.22
C GLN A 703 8.92 23.14 30.21
N THR A 704 8.55 22.56 29.07
CA THR A 704 7.33 21.77 28.93
C THR A 704 7.37 20.47 29.72
N PHE A 705 8.45 19.69 29.61
CA PHE A 705 8.53 18.37 30.24
C PHE A 705 9.06 18.44 31.67
N THR A 706 8.32 19.13 32.55
CA THR A 706 8.58 19.14 33.99
C THR A 706 8.53 17.72 34.58
N ASP A 707 9.03 17.54 35.80
CA ASP A 707 8.96 16.25 36.49
C ASP A 707 7.52 15.74 36.62
N ALA A 708 6.58 16.63 36.93
CA ALA A 708 5.16 16.30 37.02
C ALA A 708 4.58 15.84 35.68
N VAL A 709 4.99 16.46 34.56
CA VAL A 709 4.55 16.04 33.22
C VAL A 709 5.11 14.66 32.86
N ILE A 710 6.39 14.42 33.15
CA ILE A 710 7.02 13.10 32.92
C ILE A 710 6.36 12.03 33.79
N ASP A 711 6.14 12.31 35.08
CA ASP A 711 5.55 11.35 36.00
C ASP A 711 4.08 11.06 35.67
N LYS A 712 3.32 12.06 35.19
CA LYS A 712 1.98 11.88 34.62
C LYS A 712 2.00 10.95 33.40
N ALA A 713 2.93 11.16 32.47
CA ALA A 713 3.03 10.34 31.28
C ALA A 713 3.37 8.87 31.60
N ILE A 714 4.21 8.63 32.61
CA ILE A 714 4.55 7.29 33.06
C ILE A 714 3.37 6.59 33.74
N ALA A 715 2.46 7.34 34.37
CA ALA A 715 1.25 6.81 34.98
C ALA A 715 0.22 6.27 33.95
N GLU A 716 0.40 6.55 32.66
CA GLU A 716 -0.42 5.96 31.58
C GLU A 716 -0.03 4.51 31.26
N LEU A 717 1.14 4.04 31.70
CA LEU A 717 1.48 2.62 31.62
C LEU A 717 0.52 1.82 32.52
N PRO A 718 0.23 0.54 32.19
CA PRO A 718 -0.46 -0.32 33.13
C PRO A 718 0.27 -0.30 34.49
N PRO A 719 -0.46 -0.20 35.63
CA PRO A 719 0.16 0.00 36.95
C PRO A 719 1.24 -1.04 37.30
N GLU A 720 1.04 -2.28 36.84
CA GLU A 720 1.98 -3.40 37.01
C GLU A 720 3.33 -3.13 36.32
N ILE A 721 3.30 -2.41 35.19
CA ILE A 721 4.48 -2.03 34.40
C ILE A 721 5.10 -0.74 34.94
N ALA A 722 4.28 0.24 35.29
CA ALA A 722 4.72 1.53 35.84
C ALA A 722 5.59 1.32 37.10
N ALA A 723 5.19 0.37 37.97
CA ALA A 723 5.92 0.04 39.18
C ALA A 723 7.30 -0.61 38.93
N GLN A 724 7.47 -1.31 37.81
CA GLN A 724 8.69 -2.04 37.46
C GLN A 724 9.63 -1.19 36.61
N GLU A 725 9.25 -0.93 35.35
CA GLU A 725 10.13 -0.34 34.33
C GLU A 725 9.83 1.15 34.08
N GLY A 726 8.64 1.64 34.47
CA GLY A 726 8.26 3.04 34.34
C GLY A 726 9.20 4.01 35.08
N LYS A 727 9.72 3.60 36.25
CA LYS A 727 10.68 4.40 37.03
C LYS A 727 11.99 4.64 36.30
N GLU A 728 12.48 3.64 35.56
CA GLU A 728 13.71 3.75 34.78
C GLU A 728 13.53 4.67 33.57
N ILE A 729 12.39 4.57 32.88
CA ILE A 729 12.03 5.47 31.79
C ILE A 729 11.90 6.91 32.31
N SER A 730 11.21 7.13 33.43
CA SER A 730 11.09 8.46 34.08
C SER A 730 12.48 9.05 34.38
N ALA A 731 13.34 8.29 35.07
CA ALA A 731 14.69 8.74 35.42
C ALA A 731 15.54 9.07 34.18
N THR A 732 15.37 8.29 33.11
CA THR A 732 16.07 8.50 31.84
C THR A 732 15.58 9.75 31.11
N LEU A 733 14.28 9.98 31.05
CA LEU A 733 13.71 11.21 30.49
C LEU A 733 14.16 12.45 31.25
N LYS A 734 14.12 12.42 32.59
CA LYS A 734 14.59 13.52 33.44
C LYS A 734 16.07 13.83 33.20
N ALA A 735 16.92 12.80 33.05
CA ALA A 735 18.33 12.97 32.72
C ALA A 735 18.52 13.56 31.31
N ARG A 736 17.86 13.00 30.30
CA ARG A 736 17.96 13.46 28.89
C ARG A 736 17.49 14.89 28.72
N ARG A 737 16.45 15.31 29.45
CA ARG A 737 15.94 16.70 29.46
C ARG A 737 17.07 17.70 29.71
N THR A 738 17.97 17.42 30.66
CA THR A 738 19.08 18.33 30.99
C THR A 738 20.10 18.49 29.86
N ARG A 739 20.25 17.49 29.00
CA ARG A 739 21.23 17.47 27.89
C ARG A 739 20.69 17.96 26.56
N LEU A 740 19.37 18.18 26.43
CA LEU A 740 18.74 18.57 25.17
C LEU A 740 19.40 19.77 24.45
N PRO A 741 19.79 20.87 25.13
CA PRO A 741 20.41 22.01 24.45
C PRO A 741 21.69 21.64 23.70
N LEU A 742 22.58 20.86 24.34
CA LEU A 742 23.82 20.42 23.74
C LEU A 742 23.57 19.50 22.53
N VAL A 743 22.64 18.56 22.68
CA VAL A 743 22.32 17.56 21.66
C VAL A 743 21.68 18.21 20.42
N LEU A 744 20.73 19.14 20.62
CA LEU A 744 20.07 19.80 19.50
C LEU A 744 20.99 20.80 18.80
N GLN A 745 21.99 21.34 19.51
CA GLN A 745 23.07 22.08 18.89
C GLN A 745 23.95 21.19 17.99
N GLU A 746 24.36 20.01 18.48
CA GLU A 746 25.09 19.03 17.66
C GLU A 746 24.26 18.61 16.44
N TYR A 747 22.95 18.46 16.62
CA TYR A 747 22.04 18.08 15.54
C TYR A 747 21.96 19.15 14.45
N TYR A 748 21.83 20.42 14.85
CA TYR A 748 21.91 21.54 13.91
C TYR A 748 23.22 21.52 13.11
N GLU A 749 24.35 21.26 13.75
CA GLU A 749 25.65 21.21 13.08
C GLU A 749 25.73 20.08 12.03
N GLN A 750 25.11 18.93 12.30
CA GLN A 750 24.99 17.84 11.33
C GLN A 750 24.14 18.25 10.11
N LEU A 751 23.02 18.94 10.33
CA LEU A 751 22.15 19.42 9.25
C LEU A 751 22.80 20.55 8.43
N ALA A 752 23.53 21.45 9.10
CA ALA A 752 24.16 22.62 8.49
C ALA A 752 25.44 22.29 7.68
N GLN A 753 25.95 21.06 7.76
CA GLN A 753 27.17 20.66 7.05
C GLN A 753 26.98 20.62 5.52
N TYR A 754 25.79 20.19 5.06
CA TYR A 754 25.43 20.11 3.64
C TYR A 754 23.98 20.55 3.44
N VAL A 755 23.81 21.64 2.69
CA VAL A 755 22.53 22.35 2.52
C VAL A 755 22.10 22.23 1.06
N ASP A 756 20.95 21.60 0.82
CA ASP A 756 20.31 21.46 -0.48
C ASP A 756 19.09 22.38 -0.57
N ILE A 757 19.16 23.44 -1.39
CA ILE A 757 18.07 24.42 -1.51
C ILE A 757 17.26 24.10 -2.75
N VAL A 758 15.99 23.74 -2.54
CA VAL A 758 15.10 23.28 -3.60
C VAL A 758 13.92 24.23 -3.74
N GLY A 759 13.66 24.65 -4.98
CA GLY A 759 12.48 25.45 -5.35
C GLY A 759 11.29 24.58 -5.75
N SER A 760 10.23 25.22 -6.23
CA SER A 760 9.12 24.54 -6.89
C SER A 760 9.27 24.57 -8.42
N ASN A 761 8.39 23.85 -9.11
CA ASN A 761 8.22 23.84 -10.56
C ASN A 761 7.46 25.10 -11.07
N LYS A 762 7.48 26.19 -10.29
CA LYS A 762 6.95 27.51 -10.65
C LYS A 762 8.09 28.52 -10.79
N ASN A 763 7.78 29.67 -11.39
CA ASN A 763 8.77 30.74 -11.52
C ASN A 763 9.19 31.29 -10.16
N GLU A 764 10.46 31.09 -9.83
CA GLU A 764 11.09 31.57 -8.60
C GLU A 764 12.40 32.30 -8.91
N TYR A 765 12.76 33.23 -8.02
CA TYR A 765 14.01 33.98 -8.06
C TYR A 765 14.81 33.65 -6.80
N PHE A 766 16.04 33.21 -6.99
CA PHE A 766 16.98 32.92 -5.91
C PHE A 766 17.97 34.08 -5.79
N LYS A 767 18.03 34.71 -4.62
CA LYS A 767 19.06 35.71 -4.29
C LYS A 767 20.08 35.05 -3.38
N VAL A 768 21.34 35.03 -3.81
CA VAL A 768 22.46 34.45 -3.07
C VAL A 768 23.44 35.58 -2.74
N GLU A 769 23.63 35.86 -1.45
CA GLU A 769 24.53 36.89 -0.96
C GLU A 769 25.61 36.26 -0.10
N ARG A 770 26.89 36.53 -0.43
CA ARG A 770 28.00 36.22 0.48
C ARG A 770 28.07 37.32 1.53
N LEU A 771 28.13 36.92 2.79
CA LEU A 771 28.23 37.80 3.95
C LEU A 771 29.66 37.67 4.56
N PRO A 772 30.04 38.56 5.51
CA PRO A 772 31.28 38.39 6.28
C PRO A 772 31.36 37.02 6.97
N GLU A 773 32.56 36.66 7.43
CA GLU A 773 32.81 35.42 8.19
C GLU A 773 32.42 34.12 7.44
N ALA A 774 32.60 34.11 6.11
CA ALA A 774 32.27 32.98 5.24
C ALA A 774 30.79 32.56 5.24
N GLN A 775 29.89 33.43 5.73
CA GLN A 775 28.45 33.16 5.75
C GLN A 775 27.84 33.39 4.35
N VAL A 776 26.77 32.65 4.02
CA VAL A 776 25.99 32.87 2.79
C VAL A 776 24.52 32.93 3.14
N ARG A 777 23.85 33.99 2.71
CA ARG A 777 22.40 34.13 2.77
C ARG A 777 21.81 33.72 1.44
N VAL A 778 20.86 32.78 1.48
CA VAL A 778 20.04 32.42 0.30
C VAL A 778 18.59 32.76 0.58
N GLN A 779 17.94 33.42 -0.37
CA GLN A 779 16.53 33.81 -0.29
C GLN A 779 15.80 33.40 -1.57
N ILE A 780 14.60 32.85 -1.43
CA ILE A 780 13.76 32.39 -2.54
C ILE A 780 12.51 33.27 -2.62
N PHE A 781 12.21 33.76 -3.82
CA PHE A 781 11.11 34.69 -4.09
C PHE A 781 10.21 34.14 -5.20
N LYS A 782 8.89 34.29 -5.05
CA LYS A 782 7.93 33.97 -6.13
C LYS A 782 7.96 35.07 -7.20
N LYS A 783 8.08 34.71 -8.48
CA LYS A 783 8.14 35.65 -9.59
C LYS A 783 6.73 35.83 -10.21
N ILE A 784 5.92 36.71 -9.63
CA ILE A 784 4.66 37.17 -10.25
C ILE A 784 4.96 38.50 -10.99
N LYS A 785 4.40 38.71 -12.19
CA LYS A 785 4.58 39.92 -13.03
C LYS A 785 4.78 41.18 -12.16
N LYS A 786 6.00 41.72 -12.16
CA LYS A 786 6.49 42.90 -11.40
C LYS A 786 5.78 43.17 -10.06
N GLN A 787 5.76 42.19 -9.16
CA GLN A 787 5.50 42.45 -7.74
C GLN A 787 6.62 41.84 -6.89
N THR A 788 7.38 42.72 -6.23
CA THR A 788 8.46 42.36 -5.32
C THR A 788 7.86 42.05 -3.95
N TYR A 789 7.74 40.77 -3.60
CA TYR A 789 7.39 40.36 -2.25
C TYR A 789 8.65 40.02 -1.46
N ARG A 790 8.85 40.65 -0.30
CA ARG A 790 9.96 40.34 0.62
C ARG A 790 9.55 39.16 1.50
N ARG A 791 10.08 37.96 1.23
CA ARG A 791 10.02 36.83 2.16
C ARG A 791 11.33 36.78 2.95
N VAL A 792 11.27 37.09 4.24
CA VAL A 792 12.38 36.94 5.18
C VAL A 792 12.32 35.52 5.72
N LEU A 793 13.32 34.69 5.41
CA LEU A 793 13.58 33.47 6.18
C LEU A 793 14.20 33.93 7.53
N PRO A 794 13.67 33.52 8.69
CA PRO A 794 14.25 33.88 9.98
C PRO A 794 15.68 33.33 10.15
N SER A 795 16.58 34.25 10.47
CA SER A 795 17.99 34.17 10.91
C SER A 795 18.99 33.28 10.15
N SER A 796 20.07 33.92 9.70
CA SER A 796 21.43 33.39 9.65
C SER A 796 21.61 31.89 9.35
N ILE A 797 21.71 31.56 8.06
CA ILE A 797 22.63 30.50 7.62
C ILE A 797 24.06 31.02 7.89
N GLY A 798 24.46 30.95 9.16
CA GLY A 798 25.85 31.08 9.55
C GLY A 798 26.58 29.86 9.03
N LEU A 799 27.06 29.92 7.79
CA LEU A 799 27.94 28.89 7.25
C LEU A 799 29.24 28.94 8.06
N SER A 800 29.37 28.05 9.03
CA SER A 800 30.68 27.76 9.62
C SER A 800 31.63 27.27 8.52
N SER A 801 32.93 27.49 8.70
CA SER A 801 34.04 27.32 7.75
C SER A 801 34.22 25.92 7.11
N GLY A 802 33.27 24.99 7.30
CA GLY A 802 33.25 23.64 6.72
C GLY A 802 32.06 23.31 5.81
N THR A 803 31.07 24.19 5.63
CA THR A 803 29.85 23.88 4.84
C THR A 803 30.12 23.95 3.33
N LYS A 804 29.79 22.88 2.59
CA LYS A 804 29.91 22.84 1.11
C LYS A 804 28.52 22.91 0.46
N LEU A 805 28.24 23.99 -0.27
CA LEU A 805 27.08 24.10 -1.18
C LEU A 805 27.31 23.17 -2.39
N LYS A 806 26.49 22.12 -2.54
CA LYS A 806 26.77 21.05 -3.52
C LYS A 806 26.01 21.20 -4.83
N LYS A 807 24.81 21.81 -4.84
CA LYS A 807 24.00 21.93 -6.06
C LYS A 807 22.90 23.00 -5.92
N PHE A 808 22.79 23.90 -6.89
CA PHE A 808 21.53 24.55 -7.21
C PHE A 808 20.86 23.69 -8.28
N ALA A 809 19.75 23.04 -7.96
CA ALA A 809 18.93 22.38 -8.97
C ALA A 809 18.00 23.44 -9.57
N TYR A 810 18.42 24.06 -10.67
CA TYR A 810 17.53 24.87 -11.50
C TYR A 810 16.73 23.92 -12.40
N THR A 811 15.41 23.92 -12.24
CA THR A 811 14.47 23.46 -13.26
C THR A 811 14.32 24.59 -14.28
N ALA A 812 14.73 24.34 -15.52
CA ALA A 812 14.57 25.26 -16.64
C ALA A 812 13.16 25.17 -17.23
#